data_AF-A0A1Z5K7Y9-F1
#
_entry.id   AF-A0A1Z5K7Y9-F1
#
_cell.length_a   1.000
_cell.length_b   1.000
_cell.length_c   1.000
_cell.angle_alpha   90.00
_cell.angle_beta   90.00
_cell.angle_gamma   90.00
#
_symmetry.space_group_name_H-M   'P 1'
#
loop_
_entity.id
_entity.type
_entity.pdbx_description
1 polymer ?
#
loop_
_entity_poly.entity_id
_entity_poly.type
_entity_poly.pdbx_seq_one_letter_code
_entity_poly.pdbx_strand_id
1 'polypeptide(L)'
;MSTTSLTTLLLRRSQHQNRTTHHHHHHHHHYRRVLSSSPSLLSLQNQTTDNNSSKHFGWTKHGFGKIQARCENSAITQLTHISHRAPARCIPFQHRTTAAPGAICVLSNYGGGLVQGDQVDWKIHVQKQARLGLITQGANRIYKHQSNNTDEPTSQTTIHAIIEADGLLVHAPDPVSCFQHSRYRQTSHIQVQHDDDHRTRTSSVCWMDWFSAGRLSRGERWQQTQLENYTTFEIMGNKPFVCHDNTMVHAQHMGPFSAFGTLLLYGPQVQAVVQECLMLQSQLVRQCTRIRQHPLLLRELRDSSLPFLAGRCVVGVSHIETNMAPLHMARFLTQSNEDMYRLLHKCLLPLQAHFQYAFYQDRLQSQRSAAVPAVTTPWQVKESPTTATTTVTRTATPFSTQAQWLSYSLSDSSLPVGGFAHSAGLEAAHQLGLVPTVTELEAYIHAVVQSTLQMASPLVRASHAWVQGPTCDDWNVYTRIQELAHAHLCSNEMSCRVSLDQGRSLLRIFSSWKEEESKQVGNDKTAALARMRRMYTELSTSSNATTPHHHLTPIWGALTGSFGLPEEEACHLLGYCVARDIVSAAVRMNLLGPMQSTELLSRTHSAVQAGLSAETTTTLAGCAPLVDAVHPCHNVLSTRLFRS
;
A
#
# COMPACT_ATOMS: atom_id res chain seq x y z
N MET A 1 31.40 0.06 6.67
CA MET A 1 31.03 -0.05 5.24
C MET A 1 29.60 0.42 5.10
N SER A 2 29.38 1.36 4.19
CA SER A 2 28.56 2.55 4.38
C SER A 2 27.05 2.37 4.18
N THR A 3 26.30 2.78 5.21
CA THR A 3 24.88 3.11 5.24
C THR A 3 24.61 4.39 4.46
N THR A 4 24.35 4.31 3.17
CA THR A 4 23.95 5.47 2.36
C THR A 4 23.20 5.00 1.12
N SER A 5 21.86 5.05 1.14
CA SER A 5 21.06 4.60 -0.01
C SER A 5 19.83 5.47 -0.34
N LEU A 6 19.25 6.19 0.63
CA LEU A 6 18.20 7.18 0.38
C LEU A 6 18.71 8.63 0.53
N THR A 7 19.53 8.87 1.56
CA THR A 7 20.12 10.18 1.86
C THR A 7 21.01 10.69 0.72
N THR A 8 21.84 9.83 0.11
CA THR A 8 22.77 10.22 -0.96
C THR A 8 22.06 10.53 -2.28
N LEU A 9 20.92 9.87 -2.54
CA LEU A 9 20.16 10.05 -3.77
C LEU A 9 19.35 11.37 -3.74
N LEU A 10 18.90 11.79 -2.55
CA LEU A 10 18.28 13.09 -2.32
C LEU A 10 19.33 14.22 -2.20
N LEU A 11 20.46 14.00 -1.51
CA LEU A 11 21.53 15.02 -1.32
C LEU A 11 22.36 15.31 -2.58
N ARG A 12 22.62 14.32 -3.46
CA ARG A 12 23.41 14.56 -4.69
C ARG A 12 22.71 15.46 -5.72
N ARG A 13 21.39 15.66 -5.63
CA ARG A 13 20.64 16.49 -6.59
C ARG A 13 20.70 18.00 -6.29
N SER A 14 21.02 18.43 -5.06
CA SER A 14 21.03 19.86 -4.72
C SER A 14 22.35 20.59 -5.05
N GLN A 15 23.44 19.86 -5.29
CA GLN A 15 24.75 20.47 -5.60
C GLN A 15 24.92 20.94 -7.06
N HIS A 16 23.95 20.68 -7.96
CA HIS A 16 24.11 21.00 -9.40
C HIS A 16 23.31 22.21 -9.92
N GLN A 17 22.65 23.00 -9.07
CA GLN A 17 22.01 24.25 -9.49
C GLN A 17 22.63 25.44 -8.76
N ASN A 18 23.78 25.90 -9.26
CA ASN A 18 24.22 27.28 -9.08
C ASN A 18 25.29 27.64 -10.11
N ARG A 19 24.86 28.22 -11.25
CA ARG A 19 25.66 29.18 -12.03
C ARG A 19 24.73 30.03 -12.89
N THR A 20 24.66 31.30 -12.53
CA THR A 20 23.93 32.42 -13.13
C THR A 20 24.60 32.94 -14.40
N THR A 21 23.81 33.38 -15.40
CA THR A 21 24.04 34.63 -16.16
C THR A 21 22.74 35.12 -16.86
N HIS A 22 22.61 36.45 -16.93
CA HIS A 22 21.48 37.27 -17.43
C HIS A 22 21.37 37.33 -18.98
N HIS A 23 20.16 37.41 -19.56
CA HIS A 23 19.51 38.64 -20.09
C HIS A 23 18.20 38.34 -20.89
N HIS A 24 17.46 39.41 -21.17
CA HIS A 24 16.04 39.54 -21.51
C HIS A 24 15.57 39.13 -22.93
N HIS A 25 14.23 39.01 -23.06
CA HIS A 25 13.35 39.07 -24.25
C HIS A 25 13.11 37.79 -25.08
N HIS A 26 11.99 37.08 -24.80
CA HIS A 26 10.79 37.04 -25.68
C HIS A 26 9.75 36.04 -25.15
N HIS A 27 8.60 36.57 -24.74
CA HIS A 27 7.37 35.83 -24.48
C HIS A 27 6.84 35.20 -25.79
N HIS A 28 6.77 33.87 -25.86
CA HIS A 28 5.66 33.08 -26.46
C HIS A 28 5.96 31.58 -26.69
N HIS A 29 7.14 31.05 -26.33
CA HIS A 29 7.50 29.63 -26.56
C HIS A 29 7.59 28.72 -25.31
N HIS A 30 7.12 29.18 -24.14
CA HIS A 30 7.39 28.50 -22.86
C HIS A 30 6.50 27.30 -22.49
N TYR A 31 5.43 26.98 -23.22
CA TYR A 31 4.50 25.91 -22.83
C TYR A 31 4.85 24.49 -23.33
N ARG A 32 5.88 24.32 -24.17
CA ARG A 32 6.29 22.98 -24.70
C ARG A 32 7.57 22.40 -24.08
N ARG A 33 8.27 23.13 -23.21
CA ARG A 33 9.54 22.69 -22.57
C ARG A 33 9.46 22.39 -21.08
N VAL A 34 8.28 22.52 -20.46
CA VAL A 34 8.06 22.22 -19.03
C VAL A 34 7.59 20.77 -18.80
N LEU A 35 7.32 20.01 -19.87
CA LEU A 35 6.86 18.61 -19.81
C LEU A 35 8.01 17.57 -19.79
N SER A 36 9.27 17.98 -19.69
CA SER A 36 10.43 17.07 -19.63
C SER A 36 11.18 17.07 -18.29
N SER A 37 10.62 17.70 -17.25
CA SER A 37 11.25 17.77 -15.92
C SER A 37 10.31 17.34 -14.78
N SER A 38 9.51 16.29 -15.03
CA SER A 38 8.79 15.56 -13.99
C SER A 38 9.74 14.52 -13.35
N PRO A 39 9.97 14.53 -12.02
CA PRO A 39 10.89 13.60 -11.37
C PRO A 39 10.47 12.12 -11.41
N SER A 40 9.29 11.79 -11.94
CA SER A 40 8.76 10.43 -12.10
C SER A 40 9.28 9.67 -13.33
N LEU A 41 10.01 10.33 -14.26
CA LEU A 41 10.65 9.68 -15.42
C LEU A 41 12.18 9.55 -15.28
N LEU A 42 12.84 10.45 -14.54
CA LEU A 42 14.30 10.44 -14.37
C LEU A 42 14.80 9.46 -13.29
N SER A 43 13.94 9.00 -12.38
CA SER A 43 14.26 7.86 -11.49
C SER A 43 14.17 6.50 -12.20
N LEU A 44 13.58 6.45 -13.40
CA LEU A 44 13.54 5.28 -14.27
C LEU A 44 14.65 5.29 -15.35
N GLN A 45 15.28 6.44 -15.62
CA GLN A 45 16.39 6.53 -16.59
C GLN A 45 17.79 6.47 -15.96
N ASN A 46 17.94 6.69 -14.65
CA ASN A 46 19.23 6.55 -13.97
C ASN A 46 19.45 5.19 -13.29
N GLN A 47 18.63 4.17 -13.59
CA GLN A 47 18.91 2.77 -13.24
C GLN A 47 19.52 1.96 -14.38
N THR A 48 19.82 2.57 -15.54
CA THR A 48 20.43 1.85 -16.68
C THR A 48 21.95 1.99 -16.79
N THR A 49 22.62 2.71 -15.89
CA THR A 49 24.08 2.81 -15.89
C THR A 49 24.62 2.88 -14.47
N ASP A 50 24.73 1.73 -13.81
CA ASP A 50 25.95 1.37 -13.06
C ASP A 50 25.87 -0.09 -12.60
N ASN A 51 26.93 -0.84 -12.95
CA ASN A 51 27.19 -2.27 -12.75
C ASN A 51 26.29 -3.24 -13.53
N ASN A 52 26.39 -3.17 -14.86
CA ASN A 52 25.94 -4.23 -15.74
C ASN A 52 26.94 -5.41 -15.71
N SER A 53 26.90 -6.18 -14.62
CA SER A 53 27.27 -7.60 -14.61
C SER A 53 26.00 -8.45 -14.42
N SER A 54 24.88 -8.02 -15.02
CA SER A 54 23.68 -8.86 -15.08
C SER A 54 24.04 -10.12 -15.87
N LYS A 55 24.12 -11.26 -15.17
CA LYS A 55 24.24 -12.57 -15.81
C LYS A 55 23.00 -12.74 -16.69
N HIS A 56 23.14 -12.49 -17.99
CA HIS A 56 22.08 -12.82 -18.95
C HIS A 56 21.95 -14.33 -19.00
N PHE A 57 20.93 -14.84 -18.32
CA PHE A 57 20.55 -16.24 -18.38
C PHE A 57 19.79 -16.46 -19.70
N GLY A 58 20.35 -17.24 -20.63
CA GLY A 58 19.82 -17.40 -22.00
C GLY A 58 18.38 -17.95 -22.11
N TRP A 59 17.75 -18.34 -21.00
CA TRP A 59 16.37 -18.83 -20.94
C TRP A 59 15.33 -17.79 -20.51
N THR A 60 15.72 -16.60 -20.02
CA THR A 60 14.77 -15.56 -19.60
C THR A 60 14.20 -14.83 -20.81
N LYS A 61 12.87 -14.62 -20.86
CA LYS A 61 12.24 -13.87 -21.94
C LYS A 61 11.78 -12.49 -21.50
N HIS A 62 11.91 -11.52 -22.40
CA HIS A 62 11.41 -10.15 -22.21
C HIS A 62 10.29 -9.86 -23.22
N GLY A 63 9.06 -9.85 -22.73
CA GLY A 63 7.86 -9.57 -23.49
C GLY A 63 7.43 -8.11 -23.35
N PHE A 64 6.72 -7.61 -24.35
CA PHE A 64 6.06 -6.31 -24.24
C PHE A 64 4.66 -6.37 -24.84
N GLY A 65 3.74 -5.56 -24.34
CA GLY A 65 2.44 -5.32 -24.94
C GLY A 65 2.12 -3.83 -24.94
N LYS A 66 1.62 -3.31 -26.06
CA LYS A 66 1.16 -1.93 -26.20
C LYS A 66 -0.29 -1.94 -26.68
N ILE A 67 -1.15 -1.19 -25.99
CA ILE A 67 -2.58 -1.07 -26.29
C ILE A 67 -2.95 0.41 -26.27
N GLN A 68 -3.60 0.89 -27.34
CA GLN A 68 -4.12 2.24 -27.43
C GLN A 68 -5.61 2.23 -27.82
N ALA A 69 -6.43 2.82 -26.97
CA ALA A 69 -7.87 2.95 -27.17
C ALA A 69 -8.23 4.40 -27.53
N ARG A 70 -9.03 4.59 -28.58
CA ARG A 70 -9.50 5.90 -29.05
C ARG A 70 -11.01 5.89 -29.22
N CYS A 71 -11.68 6.97 -28.83
CA CYS A 71 -13.09 7.19 -29.11
C CYS A 71 -13.28 7.68 -30.56
N GLU A 72 -14.17 7.03 -31.31
CA GLU A 72 -14.62 7.44 -32.64
C GLU A 72 -16.05 8.00 -32.55
N ASN A 73 -16.31 9.13 -33.21
CA ASN A 73 -17.60 9.82 -33.26
C ASN A 73 -18.27 10.07 -31.89
N SER A 74 -17.47 10.17 -30.82
CA SER A 74 -17.93 10.35 -29.43
C SER A 74 -18.86 9.24 -28.89
N ALA A 75 -18.89 8.07 -29.53
CA ALA A 75 -19.85 7.01 -29.19
C ALA A 75 -19.21 5.62 -28.97
N ILE A 76 -18.21 5.26 -29.78
CA ILE A 76 -17.64 3.90 -29.79
C ILE A 76 -16.13 3.99 -29.61
N THR A 77 -15.58 3.15 -28.74
CA THR A 77 -14.13 3.02 -28.57
C THR A 77 -13.57 1.95 -29.48
N GLN A 78 -12.47 2.26 -30.17
CA GLN A 78 -11.70 1.31 -30.98
C GLN A 78 -10.28 1.16 -30.44
N LEU A 79 -9.73 -0.05 -30.58
CA LEU A 79 -8.33 -0.34 -30.31
C LEU A 79 -7.51 0.03 -31.55
N THR A 80 -6.95 1.24 -31.56
CA THR A 80 -6.24 1.79 -32.73
C THR A 80 -4.83 1.23 -32.90
N HIS A 81 -4.18 0.86 -31.78
CA HIS A 81 -2.87 0.24 -31.81
C HIS A 81 -2.82 -0.91 -30.82
N ILE A 82 -2.43 -2.08 -31.33
CA ILE A 82 -2.12 -3.26 -30.53
C ILE A 82 -0.83 -3.84 -31.08
N SER A 83 0.19 -3.94 -30.24
CA SER A 83 1.42 -4.67 -30.56
C SER A 83 1.89 -5.46 -29.36
N HIS A 84 2.47 -6.64 -29.60
CA HIS A 84 3.00 -7.45 -28.52
C HIS A 84 4.16 -8.33 -28.97
N ARG A 85 4.97 -8.75 -28.00
CA ARG A 85 6.03 -9.75 -28.14
C ARG A 85 5.96 -10.73 -26.98
N ALA A 86 6.12 -12.01 -27.30
CA ALA A 86 6.12 -13.08 -26.33
C ALA A 86 7.12 -12.82 -25.17
N PRO A 87 6.79 -13.19 -23.92
CA PRO A 87 5.60 -13.96 -23.56
C PRO A 87 4.30 -13.14 -23.54
N ALA A 88 4.32 -11.81 -23.63
CA ALA A 88 3.10 -11.01 -23.69
C ALA A 88 2.29 -11.28 -24.97
N ARG A 89 0.97 -11.33 -24.84
CA ARG A 89 0.02 -11.46 -25.95
C ARG A 89 -1.23 -10.62 -25.69
N CYS A 90 -1.56 -9.76 -26.64
CA CYS A 90 -2.81 -9.01 -26.65
C CYS A 90 -3.79 -9.69 -27.61
N ILE A 91 -5.04 -9.89 -27.19
CA ILE A 91 -6.10 -10.40 -28.05
C ILE A 91 -7.27 -9.41 -27.99
N PRO A 92 -7.60 -8.71 -29.09
CA PRO A 92 -8.81 -7.90 -29.15
C PRO A 92 -10.04 -8.79 -28.89
N PHE A 93 -10.90 -8.39 -27.97
CA PHE A 93 -12.14 -9.11 -27.72
C PHE A 93 -13.18 -8.75 -28.78
N GLN A 94 -13.76 -9.75 -29.43
CA GLN A 94 -14.82 -9.53 -30.40
C GLN A 94 -16.18 -9.57 -29.70
N HIS A 95 -16.85 -8.42 -29.64
CA HIS A 95 -18.24 -8.37 -29.18
C HIS A 95 -19.16 -9.06 -30.20
N ARG A 96 -20.22 -9.71 -29.69
CA ARG A 96 -21.30 -10.23 -30.55
C ARG A 96 -22.13 -9.10 -31.18
N THR A 97 -22.10 -7.92 -30.57
CA THR A 97 -22.79 -6.71 -30.99
C THR A 97 -21.78 -5.68 -31.50
N THR A 98 -22.06 -5.06 -32.66
CA THR A 98 -21.21 -4.04 -33.28
C THR A 98 -21.29 -2.66 -32.59
N ALA A 99 -22.10 -2.52 -31.53
CA ALA A 99 -22.46 -1.25 -30.90
C ALA A 99 -22.01 -1.11 -29.43
N ALA A 100 -21.04 -1.93 -28.97
CA ALA A 100 -20.52 -1.79 -27.61
C ALA A 100 -19.76 -0.44 -27.46
N PRO A 101 -20.06 0.40 -26.45
CA PRO A 101 -19.42 1.71 -26.31
C PRO A 101 -17.92 1.65 -25.98
N GLY A 102 -17.51 0.61 -25.24
CA GLY A 102 -16.13 0.36 -24.83
C GLY A 102 -15.51 -0.83 -25.53
N ALA A 103 -14.19 -0.78 -25.73
CA ALA A 103 -13.42 -1.88 -26.29
C ALA A 103 -12.81 -2.74 -25.17
N ILE A 104 -12.72 -4.05 -25.39
CA ILE A 104 -12.06 -4.98 -24.47
C ILE A 104 -10.83 -5.61 -25.13
N CYS A 105 -9.74 -5.71 -24.38
CA CYS A 105 -8.56 -6.48 -24.76
C CYS A 105 -8.25 -7.54 -23.71
N VAL A 106 -8.00 -8.77 -24.16
CA VAL A 106 -7.55 -9.88 -23.34
C VAL A 106 -6.02 -9.88 -23.28
N LEU A 107 -5.48 -9.73 -22.08
CA LEU A 107 -4.07 -9.88 -21.76
C LEU A 107 -3.76 -11.36 -21.49
N SER A 108 -2.74 -11.90 -22.13
CA SER A 108 -2.34 -13.30 -21.95
C SER A 108 -0.83 -13.44 -22.01
N ASN A 109 -0.33 -14.53 -21.41
CA ASN A 109 1.06 -14.94 -21.50
C ASN A 109 1.19 -16.21 -22.36
N TYR A 110 2.16 -16.24 -23.27
CA TYR A 110 2.49 -17.41 -24.09
C TYR A 110 3.17 -18.46 -23.20
N GLY A 111 2.60 -19.67 -23.11
CA GLY A 111 3.13 -20.74 -22.25
C GLY A 111 2.40 -20.94 -20.91
N GLY A 112 1.25 -20.28 -20.71
CA GLY A 112 0.37 -20.54 -19.56
C GLY A 112 0.88 -20.01 -18.21
N GLY A 113 1.86 -19.11 -18.21
CA GLY A 113 2.42 -18.46 -17.02
C GLY A 113 3.84 -17.91 -17.28
N LEU A 114 4.47 -17.38 -16.24
CA LEU A 114 5.83 -16.87 -16.26
C LEU A 114 6.78 -17.85 -15.57
N VAL A 115 7.94 -18.10 -16.21
CA VAL A 115 9.04 -18.84 -15.57
C VAL A 115 10.07 -17.88 -14.99
N GLN A 116 11.02 -18.45 -14.26
CA GLN A 116 12.07 -17.71 -13.58
C GLN A 116 12.78 -16.69 -14.49
N GLY A 117 12.74 -15.43 -14.07
CA GLY A 117 13.39 -14.31 -14.74
C GLY A 117 12.66 -13.77 -15.97
N ASP A 118 11.51 -14.32 -16.35
CA ASP A 118 10.66 -13.72 -17.38
C ASP A 118 10.18 -12.34 -16.94
N GLN A 119 10.10 -11.45 -17.93
CA GLN A 119 9.69 -10.06 -17.74
C GLN A 119 8.63 -9.69 -18.78
N VAL A 120 7.61 -8.95 -18.35
CA VAL A 120 6.54 -8.47 -19.23
C VAL A 120 6.25 -7.00 -18.97
N ASP A 121 6.39 -6.17 -20.01
CA ASP A 121 6.06 -4.75 -19.93
C ASP A 121 4.80 -4.39 -20.71
N TRP A 122 3.81 -3.82 -20.04
CA TRP A 122 2.56 -3.36 -20.62
C TRP A 122 2.52 -1.83 -20.70
N LYS A 123 2.18 -1.29 -21.88
CA LYS A 123 1.93 0.13 -22.12
C LYS A 123 0.49 0.32 -22.59
N ILE A 124 -0.32 0.93 -21.75
CA ILE A 124 -1.76 1.13 -21.96
C ILE A 124 -2.02 2.63 -22.09
N HIS A 125 -2.70 3.03 -23.15
CA HIS A 125 -3.09 4.43 -23.37
C HIS A 125 -4.58 4.51 -23.72
N VAL A 126 -5.35 5.14 -22.84
CA VAL A 126 -6.77 5.43 -23.04
C VAL A 126 -6.88 6.91 -23.38
N GLN A 127 -7.21 7.22 -24.63
CA GLN A 127 -7.36 8.60 -25.09
C GLN A 127 -8.65 9.25 -24.57
N LYS A 128 -8.76 10.57 -24.76
CA LYS A 128 -9.92 11.37 -24.36
C LYS A 128 -11.23 10.67 -24.75
N GLN A 129 -12.14 10.54 -23.78
CA GLN A 129 -13.47 9.90 -23.92
C GLN A 129 -13.48 8.40 -24.30
N ALA A 130 -12.32 7.74 -24.43
CA ALA A 130 -12.26 6.33 -24.75
C ALA A 130 -12.55 5.45 -23.52
N ARG A 131 -13.11 4.26 -23.74
CA ARG A 131 -13.43 3.27 -22.71
C ARG A 131 -12.73 1.94 -23.01
N LEU A 132 -11.79 1.54 -22.17
CA LEU A 132 -10.99 0.33 -22.34
C LEU A 132 -11.18 -0.64 -21.17
N GLY A 133 -11.56 -1.87 -21.48
CA GLY A 133 -11.57 -3.00 -20.55
C GLY A 133 -10.37 -3.91 -20.81
N LEU A 134 -9.66 -4.29 -19.75
CA LEU A 134 -8.52 -5.20 -19.78
C LEU A 134 -8.83 -6.41 -18.89
N ILE A 135 -9.02 -7.56 -19.52
CA ILE A 135 -9.25 -8.85 -18.84
C ILE A 135 -8.11 -9.80 -19.15
N THR A 136 -8.04 -10.95 -18.50
CA THR A 136 -7.08 -12.00 -18.83
C THR A 136 -7.78 -13.26 -19.31
N GLN A 137 -7.05 -14.14 -20.01
CA GLN A 137 -7.59 -15.44 -20.42
C GLN A 137 -7.80 -16.39 -19.23
N GLY A 138 -7.02 -16.21 -18.17
CA GLY A 138 -7.04 -17.03 -16.96
C GLY A 138 -5.95 -16.59 -16.00
N ALA A 139 -5.85 -17.28 -14.87
CA ALA A 139 -4.87 -16.96 -13.83
C ALA A 139 -3.44 -16.89 -14.37
N ASN A 140 -2.71 -15.83 -14.01
CA ASN A 140 -1.29 -15.70 -14.34
C ASN A 140 -0.47 -16.56 -13.39
N ARG A 141 0.01 -17.71 -13.87
CA ARG A 141 0.75 -18.68 -13.05
C ARG A 141 2.23 -18.29 -12.99
N ILE A 142 2.79 -18.22 -11.80
CA ILE A 142 4.24 -18.03 -11.63
C ILE A 142 4.85 -19.36 -11.23
N TYR A 143 5.71 -19.91 -12.09
CA TYR A 143 6.32 -21.22 -11.88
C TYR A 143 7.45 -21.17 -10.85
N LYS A 144 7.84 -22.36 -10.36
CA LYS A 144 8.88 -22.52 -9.34
C LYS A 144 10.24 -22.04 -9.87
N HIS A 145 11.03 -21.39 -9.02
CA HIS A 145 12.42 -21.05 -9.34
C HIS A 145 13.34 -22.23 -8.97
N GLN A 146 14.42 -22.42 -9.74
CA GLN A 146 15.27 -23.62 -9.63
C GLN A 146 16.15 -23.62 -8.39
N SER A 147 16.57 -22.46 -7.87
CA SER A 147 17.32 -22.42 -6.61
C SER A 147 16.83 -21.36 -5.63
N ASN A 148 17.23 -21.54 -4.37
CA ASN A 148 16.94 -20.63 -3.27
C ASN A 148 17.94 -19.48 -3.20
N ASN A 149 18.94 -19.41 -4.08
CA ASN A 149 19.93 -18.33 -4.07
C ASN A 149 19.27 -16.97 -4.36
N THR A 150 19.55 -15.94 -3.56
CA THR A 150 18.97 -14.59 -3.71
C THR A 150 19.41 -13.87 -4.99
N ASP A 151 20.52 -14.29 -5.58
CA ASP A 151 21.09 -13.69 -6.80
C ASP A 151 20.34 -14.09 -8.10
N GLU A 152 19.37 -14.99 -7.99
CA GLU A 152 18.62 -15.47 -9.13
C GLU A 152 17.50 -14.51 -9.58
N PRO A 153 17.27 -14.39 -10.90
CA PRO A 153 16.37 -13.38 -11.45
C PRO A 153 14.92 -13.66 -11.02
N THR A 154 14.27 -12.62 -10.50
CA THR A 154 12.84 -12.60 -10.15
C THR A 154 12.02 -12.41 -11.43
N SER A 155 10.89 -13.11 -11.56
CA SER A 155 9.96 -12.86 -12.67
C SER A 155 9.17 -11.57 -12.42
N GLN A 156 8.99 -10.75 -13.45
CA GLN A 156 8.49 -9.38 -13.28
C GLN A 156 7.38 -9.02 -14.27
N THR A 157 6.48 -8.16 -13.84
CA THR A 157 5.51 -7.52 -14.72
C THR A 157 5.46 -6.03 -14.41
N THR A 158 5.65 -5.21 -15.43
CA THR A 158 5.53 -3.76 -15.34
C THR A 158 4.32 -3.31 -16.14
N ILE A 159 3.46 -2.48 -15.58
CA ILE A 159 2.31 -1.93 -16.28
C ILE A 159 2.33 -0.41 -16.18
N HIS A 160 2.29 0.27 -17.32
CA HIS A 160 2.15 1.72 -17.40
C HIS A 160 0.85 2.06 -18.11
N ALA A 161 -0.08 2.67 -17.40
CA ALA A 161 -1.37 3.10 -17.90
C ALA A 161 -1.50 4.62 -17.86
N ILE A 162 -1.84 5.23 -18.99
CA ILE A 162 -2.16 6.66 -19.10
C ILE A 162 -3.62 6.79 -19.53
N ILE A 163 -4.40 7.53 -18.76
CA ILE A 163 -5.82 7.78 -19.01
C ILE A 163 -6.04 9.28 -19.17
N GLU A 164 -6.40 9.69 -20.38
CA GLU A 164 -6.73 11.08 -20.71
C GLU A 164 -8.13 11.49 -20.20
N ALA A 165 -8.43 12.78 -20.24
CA ALA A 165 -9.67 13.35 -19.71
C ALA A 165 -10.93 12.61 -20.22
N ASP A 166 -11.88 12.36 -19.31
CA ASP A 166 -13.14 11.63 -19.58
C ASP A 166 -12.98 10.20 -20.10
N GLY A 167 -11.75 9.66 -20.12
CA GLY A 167 -11.48 8.26 -20.42
C GLY A 167 -11.84 7.33 -19.25
N LEU A 168 -12.20 6.08 -19.56
CA LEU A 168 -12.44 5.02 -18.58
C LEU A 168 -11.50 3.83 -18.84
N LEU A 169 -10.72 3.46 -17.82
CA LEU A 169 -9.97 2.20 -17.80
C LEU A 169 -10.55 1.24 -16.78
N VAL A 170 -10.90 0.03 -17.20
CA VAL A 170 -11.28 -1.08 -16.32
C VAL A 170 -10.27 -2.20 -16.46
N HIS A 171 -9.39 -2.38 -15.48
CA HIS A 171 -8.51 -3.53 -15.39
C HIS A 171 -9.11 -4.56 -14.42
N ALA A 172 -9.51 -5.71 -14.96
CA ALA A 172 -10.16 -6.80 -14.26
C ALA A 172 -9.52 -8.17 -14.63
N PRO A 173 -8.28 -8.44 -14.19
CA PRO A 173 -7.59 -9.68 -14.48
C PRO A 173 -8.07 -10.83 -13.58
N ASP A 174 -7.81 -12.07 -13.99
CA ASP A 174 -7.77 -13.25 -13.15
C ASP A 174 -6.58 -13.18 -12.17
N PRO A 175 -6.54 -14.01 -11.11
CA PRO A 175 -5.54 -13.82 -10.08
C PRO A 175 -4.15 -14.18 -10.57
N VAL A 176 -3.15 -13.51 -10.00
CA VAL A 176 -1.79 -14.04 -10.03
C VAL A 176 -1.73 -15.23 -9.05
N SER A 177 -1.27 -16.38 -9.54
CA SER A 177 -1.13 -17.61 -8.75
C SER A 177 0.34 -17.99 -8.67
N CYS A 178 0.99 -17.60 -7.56
CA CYS A 178 2.37 -17.95 -7.28
C CYS A 178 2.47 -19.41 -6.77
N PHE A 179 3.29 -20.22 -7.43
CA PHE A 179 3.55 -21.59 -6.98
C PHE A 179 4.60 -21.63 -5.87
N GLN A 180 4.69 -22.78 -5.21
CA GLN A 180 5.73 -23.00 -4.21
C GLN A 180 7.12 -22.64 -4.76
N HIS A 181 7.91 -21.89 -3.97
CA HIS A 181 9.25 -21.40 -4.33
C HIS A 181 9.32 -20.46 -5.55
N SER A 182 8.22 -19.85 -6.00
CA SER A 182 8.27 -18.79 -7.01
C SER A 182 8.72 -17.45 -6.41
N ARG A 183 9.30 -16.58 -7.25
CA ARG A 183 9.54 -15.17 -6.92
C ARG A 183 8.90 -14.27 -7.97
N TYR A 184 8.04 -13.36 -7.53
CA TYR A 184 7.31 -12.48 -8.44
C TYR A 184 7.29 -11.03 -7.93
N ARG A 185 7.45 -10.10 -8.87
CA ARG A 185 7.25 -8.66 -8.66
C ARG A 185 6.33 -8.09 -9.72
N GLN A 186 5.27 -7.41 -9.29
CA GLN A 186 4.44 -6.59 -10.16
C GLN A 186 4.60 -5.12 -9.79
N THR A 187 4.79 -4.28 -10.81
CA THR A 187 4.85 -2.83 -10.66
C THR A 187 3.87 -2.17 -11.62
N SER A 188 2.93 -1.39 -11.09
CA SER A 188 1.85 -0.75 -11.82
C SER A 188 1.92 0.76 -11.62
N HIS A 189 1.97 1.51 -12.73
CA HIS A 189 1.96 2.97 -12.75
C HIS A 189 0.73 3.44 -13.51
N ILE A 190 -0.19 4.09 -12.80
CA ILE A 190 -1.47 4.55 -13.31
C ILE A 190 -1.47 6.07 -13.25
N GLN A 191 -1.48 6.71 -14.42
CA GLN A 191 -1.49 8.16 -14.55
C GLN A 191 -2.83 8.62 -15.13
N VAL A 192 -3.50 9.51 -14.40
CA VAL A 192 -4.76 10.11 -14.84
C VAL A 192 -4.55 11.58 -15.16
N GLN A 193 -5.09 12.02 -16.29
CA GLN A 193 -5.07 13.41 -16.73
C GLN A 193 -6.48 14.02 -16.66
N HIS A 194 -6.49 15.35 -16.56
CA HIS A 194 -7.69 16.17 -16.49
C HIS A 194 -7.63 17.27 -17.54
N ASP A 195 -8.80 17.75 -17.97
CA ASP A 195 -8.90 18.92 -18.85
C ASP A 195 -8.72 20.20 -18.01
N ASP A 196 -7.76 21.04 -18.38
CA ASP A 196 -7.45 22.29 -17.65
C ASP A 196 -8.61 23.30 -17.70
N ASP A 197 -9.40 23.30 -18.79
CA ASP A 197 -10.47 24.29 -19.02
C ASP A 197 -11.75 24.01 -18.21
N HIS A 198 -11.98 22.77 -17.77
CA HIS A 198 -13.21 22.37 -17.12
C HIS A 198 -12.93 21.37 -16.00
N ARG A 199 -12.92 21.85 -14.75
CA ARG A 199 -12.88 21.02 -13.50
C ARG A 199 -14.01 19.96 -13.39
N THR A 200 -14.84 19.80 -14.42
CA THR A 200 -16.00 18.90 -14.47
C THR A 200 -15.73 17.59 -15.22
N ARG A 201 -14.70 17.49 -16.08
CA ARG A 201 -14.42 16.28 -16.87
C ARG A 201 -13.13 15.58 -16.43
N THR A 202 -13.26 14.70 -15.45
CA THR A 202 -12.19 13.82 -14.97
C THR A 202 -12.27 12.44 -15.63
N SER A 203 -11.12 11.81 -15.83
CA SER A 203 -11.03 10.38 -16.17
C SER A 203 -11.53 9.50 -15.03
N SER A 204 -11.78 8.23 -15.35
CA SER A 204 -12.21 7.21 -14.40
C SER A 204 -11.35 5.95 -14.53
N VAL A 205 -11.05 5.32 -13.39
CA VAL A 205 -10.23 4.12 -13.31
C VAL A 205 -10.88 3.12 -12.36
N CYS A 206 -11.02 1.88 -12.81
CA CYS A 206 -11.33 0.71 -12.01
C CYS A 206 -10.16 -0.26 -12.19
N TRP A 207 -9.30 -0.40 -11.19
CA TRP A 207 -8.07 -1.18 -11.28
C TRP A 207 -8.03 -2.27 -10.23
N MET A 208 -8.04 -3.54 -10.66
CA MET A 208 -7.99 -4.69 -9.78
C MET A 208 -6.62 -5.38 -9.83
N ASP A 209 -5.96 -5.46 -8.69
CA ASP A 209 -4.83 -6.37 -8.46
C ASP A 209 -5.25 -7.44 -7.46
N TRP A 210 -5.16 -8.73 -7.81
CA TRP A 210 -5.42 -9.80 -6.83
C TRP A 210 -4.59 -11.06 -7.04
N PHE A 211 -4.38 -11.72 -5.91
CA PHE A 211 -3.45 -12.83 -5.76
C PHE A 211 -4.16 -13.99 -5.08
N SER A 212 -3.86 -15.19 -5.55
CA SER A 212 -4.31 -16.44 -4.95
C SER A 212 -3.16 -17.16 -4.27
N ALA A 213 -3.48 -17.98 -3.28
CA ALA A 213 -2.50 -18.66 -2.44
C ALA A 213 -1.69 -19.76 -3.15
N GLY A 214 -1.86 -19.95 -4.47
CA GLY A 214 -1.21 -20.99 -5.23
C GLY A 214 -2.13 -22.18 -5.51
N ARG A 215 -1.57 -23.39 -5.52
CA ARG A 215 -2.28 -24.61 -5.92
C ARG A 215 -2.87 -25.33 -4.71
N LEU A 216 -4.02 -24.85 -4.26
CA LEU A 216 -4.75 -25.40 -3.11
C LEU A 216 -5.03 -26.91 -3.23
N SER A 217 -5.36 -27.40 -4.43
CA SER A 217 -5.58 -28.83 -4.68
C SER A 217 -4.34 -29.71 -4.50
N ARG A 218 -3.14 -29.12 -4.44
CA ARG A 218 -1.87 -29.80 -4.15
C ARG A 218 -1.36 -29.50 -2.73
N GLY A 219 -2.15 -28.84 -1.90
CA GLY A 219 -1.73 -28.38 -0.56
C GLY A 219 -0.78 -27.18 -0.58
N GLU A 220 -0.56 -26.54 -1.74
CA GLU A 220 0.26 -25.32 -1.81
C GLU A 220 -0.60 -24.11 -1.42
N ARG A 221 -0.27 -23.49 -0.28
CA ARG A 221 -0.92 -22.28 0.24
C ARG A 221 0.12 -21.27 0.72
N TRP A 222 0.25 -20.16 0.00
CA TRP A 222 1.20 -19.09 0.26
C TRP A 222 2.67 -19.54 0.39
N GLN A 223 3.06 -20.59 -0.35
CA GLN A 223 4.40 -21.18 -0.27
C GLN A 223 5.42 -20.56 -1.25
N GLN A 224 5.10 -19.41 -1.85
CA GLN A 224 6.05 -18.64 -2.65
C GLN A 224 7.19 -18.11 -1.78
N THR A 225 8.35 -17.89 -2.40
CA THR A 225 9.50 -17.29 -1.72
C THR A 225 9.35 -15.77 -1.61
N GLN A 226 8.81 -15.14 -2.66
CA GLN A 226 8.65 -13.69 -2.74
C GLN A 226 7.44 -13.33 -3.61
N LEU A 227 6.62 -12.42 -3.12
CA LEU A 227 5.52 -11.82 -3.86
C LEU A 227 5.41 -10.34 -3.46
N GLU A 228 5.74 -9.47 -4.41
CA GLU A 228 5.72 -8.02 -4.26
C GLU A 228 4.76 -7.41 -5.30
N ASN A 229 3.88 -6.53 -4.84
CA ASN A 229 3.02 -5.72 -5.69
C ASN A 229 3.19 -4.24 -5.33
N TYR A 230 3.52 -3.42 -6.32
CA TYR A 230 3.72 -1.98 -6.17
C TYR A 230 2.81 -1.24 -7.13
N THR A 231 1.76 -0.60 -6.61
CA THR A 231 0.83 0.18 -7.41
C THR A 231 0.96 1.66 -7.08
N THR A 232 1.33 2.46 -8.08
CA THR A 232 1.40 3.92 -7.98
C THR A 232 0.29 4.54 -8.80
N PHE A 233 -0.57 5.30 -8.14
CA PHE A 233 -1.62 6.08 -8.76
C PHE A 233 -1.26 7.56 -8.68
N GLU A 234 -1.19 8.23 -9.83
CA GLU A 234 -0.80 9.63 -9.96
C GLU A 234 -1.88 10.42 -10.69
N ILE A 235 -2.37 11.46 -10.02
CA ILE A 235 -3.24 12.47 -10.63
C ILE A 235 -2.38 13.62 -11.11
N MET A 236 -2.35 13.83 -12.42
CA MET A 236 -1.61 14.93 -13.04
C MET A 236 -2.31 16.26 -12.80
N GLY A 237 -1.53 17.31 -12.57
CA GLY A 237 -2.01 18.68 -12.40
C GLY A 237 -0.92 19.60 -11.83
N ASN A 238 -1.26 20.86 -11.57
CA ASN A 238 -0.30 21.84 -11.00
C ASN A 238 0.32 21.36 -9.66
N LYS A 239 -0.48 20.68 -8.84
CA LYS A 239 -0.02 19.94 -7.66
C LYS A 239 -0.42 18.48 -7.84
N PRO A 240 0.52 17.59 -8.25
CA PRO A 240 0.19 16.19 -8.46
C PRO A 240 -0.20 15.54 -7.14
N PHE A 241 -1.17 14.64 -7.21
CA PHE A 241 -1.51 13.76 -6.08
C PHE A 241 -0.96 12.37 -6.37
N VAL A 242 -0.30 11.75 -5.39
CA VAL A 242 0.31 10.42 -5.54
C VAL A 242 -0.17 9.54 -4.39
N CYS A 243 -0.63 8.34 -4.74
CA CYS A 243 -0.99 7.27 -3.80
C CYS A 243 -0.22 6.00 -4.17
N HIS A 244 0.37 5.36 -3.17
CA HIS A 244 1.08 4.09 -3.29
C HIS A 244 0.33 2.99 -2.52
N ASP A 245 0.07 1.87 -3.19
CA ASP A 245 -0.35 0.61 -2.56
C ASP A 245 0.75 -0.42 -2.78
N ASN A 246 1.56 -0.63 -1.74
CA ASN A 246 2.73 -1.49 -1.78
C ASN A 246 2.51 -2.68 -0.85
N THR A 247 2.35 -3.85 -1.44
CA THR A 247 2.03 -5.09 -0.73
C THR A 247 3.13 -6.13 -0.90
N MET A 248 3.62 -6.65 0.21
CA MET A 248 4.43 -7.86 0.28
C MET A 248 3.61 -8.98 0.92
N VAL A 249 3.48 -10.12 0.24
CA VAL A 249 2.65 -11.21 0.78
C VAL A 249 3.51 -12.21 1.53
N HIS A 250 3.38 -12.21 2.86
CA HIS A 250 3.90 -13.27 3.72
C HIS A 250 2.78 -14.21 4.17
N ALA A 251 2.99 -15.52 4.03
CA ALA A 251 2.01 -16.55 4.36
C ALA A 251 1.41 -16.37 5.77
N GLN A 252 2.27 -16.04 6.73
CA GLN A 252 1.90 -15.86 8.13
C GLN A 252 0.94 -14.69 8.36
N HIS A 253 0.85 -13.71 7.45
CA HIS A 253 -0.05 -12.56 7.60
C HIS A 253 -1.38 -12.73 6.85
N MET A 254 -1.60 -13.88 6.20
CA MET A 254 -2.78 -14.10 5.35
C MET A 254 -4.00 -14.67 6.08
N GLY A 255 -3.92 -14.95 7.38
CA GLY A 255 -5.13 -15.37 8.07
C GLY A 255 -5.56 -16.77 7.65
N PRO A 256 -6.87 -17.02 7.71
CA PRO A 256 -7.48 -18.17 7.07
C PRO A 256 -7.77 -17.94 5.57
N PHE A 257 -7.30 -16.84 4.97
CA PHE A 257 -7.66 -16.47 3.60
C PHE A 257 -6.73 -17.09 2.56
N SER A 258 -7.29 -17.36 1.37
CA SER A 258 -6.59 -17.96 0.24
C SER A 258 -6.54 -17.03 -0.98
N ALA A 259 -7.21 -15.89 -0.92
CA ALA A 259 -7.09 -14.82 -1.90
C ALA A 259 -7.13 -13.45 -1.22
N PHE A 260 -6.39 -12.52 -1.80
CA PHE A 260 -6.34 -11.11 -1.43
C PHE A 260 -6.39 -10.28 -2.71
N GLY A 261 -7.09 -9.16 -2.69
CA GLY A 261 -7.01 -8.18 -3.78
C GLY A 261 -7.28 -6.74 -3.35
N THR A 262 -6.72 -5.81 -4.10
CA THR A 262 -6.97 -4.37 -4.01
C THR A 262 -7.68 -3.92 -5.28
N LEU A 263 -8.84 -3.28 -5.12
CA LEU A 263 -9.60 -2.61 -6.16
C LEU A 263 -9.50 -1.09 -5.96
N LEU A 264 -8.79 -0.44 -6.86
CA LEU A 264 -8.66 1.01 -6.91
C LEU A 264 -9.76 1.61 -7.79
N LEU A 265 -10.54 2.54 -7.24
CA LEU A 265 -11.68 3.17 -7.90
C LEU A 265 -11.50 4.69 -7.86
N TYR A 266 -11.40 5.31 -9.03
CA TYR A 266 -11.25 6.76 -9.18
C TYR A 266 -12.21 7.30 -10.24
N GLY A 267 -12.82 8.46 -9.96
CA GLY A 267 -13.61 9.21 -10.94
C GLY A 267 -15.09 8.83 -11.03
N PRO A 268 -15.88 9.60 -11.79
CA PRO A 268 -17.34 9.56 -11.77
C PRO A 268 -17.93 8.30 -12.40
N GLN A 269 -17.30 7.72 -13.43
CA GLN A 269 -17.87 6.57 -14.15
C GLN A 269 -17.84 5.27 -13.32
N VAL A 270 -17.10 5.24 -12.20
CA VAL A 270 -17.01 4.08 -11.29
C VAL A 270 -17.79 4.28 -9.99
N GLN A 271 -18.54 5.37 -9.83
CA GLN A 271 -19.24 5.66 -8.58
C GLN A 271 -20.25 4.59 -8.19
N ALA A 272 -20.92 3.97 -9.16
CA ALA A 272 -21.84 2.86 -8.89
C ALA A 272 -21.10 1.62 -8.34
N VAL A 273 -19.87 1.35 -8.81
CA VAL A 273 -19.01 0.27 -8.27
C VAL A 273 -18.60 0.55 -6.84
N VAL A 274 -18.28 1.82 -6.52
CA VAL A 274 -17.99 2.25 -5.15
C VAL A 274 -19.18 1.97 -4.23
N GLN A 275 -20.40 2.31 -4.64
CA GLN A 275 -21.59 2.04 -3.85
C GLN A 275 -21.79 0.53 -3.60
N GLU A 276 -21.59 -0.32 -4.61
CA GLU A 276 -21.63 -1.77 -4.42
C GLU A 276 -20.59 -2.27 -3.41
N CYS A 277 -19.36 -1.73 -3.45
CA CYS A 277 -18.30 -2.09 -2.49
C CYS A 277 -18.66 -1.66 -1.05
N LEU A 278 -19.19 -0.44 -0.86
CA LEU A 278 -19.61 0.07 0.45
C LEU A 278 -20.81 -0.72 1.02
N MET A 279 -21.77 -1.08 0.15
CA MET A 279 -22.89 -1.95 0.53
C MET A 279 -22.38 -3.33 0.95
N LEU A 280 -21.47 -3.94 0.18
CA LEU A 280 -20.88 -5.24 0.51
C LEU A 280 -20.10 -5.21 1.83
N GLN A 281 -19.27 -4.19 2.05
CA GLN A 281 -18.57 -3.98 3.34
C GLN A 281 -19.58 -3.95 4.48
N SER A 282 -20.62 -3.11 4.37
CA SER A 282 -21.65 -2.97 5.41
C SER A 282 -22.39 -4.28 5.66
N GLN A 283 -22.78 -5.00 4.60
CA GLN A 283 -23.48 -6.27 4.70
C GLN A 283 -22.64 -7.36 5.37
N LEU A 284 -21.36 -7.51 4.97
CA LEU A 284 -20.46 -8.51 5.52
C LEU A 284 -20.11 -8.22 6.99
N VAL A 285 -19.79 -6.97 7.35
CA VAL A 285 -19.48 -6.60 8.73
C VAL A 285 -20.69 -6.82 9.64
N ARG A 286 -21.89 -6.40 9.20
CA ARG A 286 -23.15 -6.59 9.96
C ARG A 286 -23.54 -8.05 10.19
N GLN A 287 -22.97 -9.02 9.47
CA GLN A 287 -23.20 -10.44 9.77
C GLN A 287 -22.44 -10.87 11.02
N CYS A 288 -21.28 -10.27 11.30
CA CYS A 288 -20.41 -10.62 12.42
C CYS A 288 -20.68 -9.77 13.67
N THR A 289 -21.07 -8.51 13.51
CA THR A 289 -21.16 -7.53 14.62
C THR A 289 -22.55 -7.43 15.28
N ARG A 290 -23.40 -8.45 15.14
CA ARG A 290 -24.80 -8.38 15.62
C ARG A 290 -24.90 -8.41 17.14
N ILE A 291 -25.41 -7.31 17.69
CA ILE A 291 -26.09 -7.26 18.99
C ILE A 291 -27.27 -8.24 18.94
N ARG A 292 -27.52 -9.00 20.02
CA ARG A 292 -28.65 -9.93 20.17
C ARG A 292 -29.99 -9.23 19.85
N GLN A 293 -30.46 -9.30 18.61
CA GLN A 293 -31.79 -8.84 18.20
C GLN A 293 -32.76 -10.03 18.06
N HIS A 294 -34.06 -9.75 18.23
CA HIS A 294 -35.13 -10.74 18.27
C HIS A 294 -35.20 -11.60 16.97
N PRO A 295 -35.43 -12.92 17.06
CA PRO A 295 -35.34 -13.85 15.92
C PRO A 295 -36.21 -13.53 14.70
N LEU A 296 -37.33 -12.82 14.89
CA LEU A 296 -38.27 -12.47 13.81
C LEU A 296 -37.71 -11.40 12.86
N LEU A 297 -36.90 -10.45 13.35
CA LEU A 297 -36.19 -9.48 12.52
C LEU A 297 -35.04 -10.12 11.71
N LEU A 298 -34.54 -11.30 12.14
CA LEU A 298 -33.49 -12.04 11.43
C LEU A 298 -33.96 -12.64 10.10
N ARG A 299 -35.28 -12.87 9.93
CA ARG A 299 -35.86 -13.48 8.74
C ARG A 299 -36.13 -12.46 7.63
N GLU A 300 -36.44 -11.21 8.00
CA GLU A 300 -36.62 -10.08 7.08
C GLU A 300 -35.29 -9.53 6.54
N LEU A 301 -34.17 -9.76 7.25
CA LEU A 301 -32.83 -9.24 6.91
C LEU A 301 -31.90 -10.26 6.22
N ARG A 302 -32.37 -11.44 5.80
CA ARG A 302 -31.66 -12.27 4.82
C ARG A 302 -31.82 -11.61 3.45
N ASP A 303 -31.08 -10.53 3.29
CA ASP A 303 -31.06 -9.70 2.10
C ASP A 303 -30.67 -10.59 0.90
N SER A 304 -31.59 -10.75 -0.05
CA SER A 304 -31.42 -11.58 -1.26
C SER A 304 -30.35 -11.05 -2.22
N SER A 305 -29.67 -9.95 -1.85
CA SER A 305 -28.69 -9.24 -2.67
C SER A 305 -27.25 -9.74 -2.47
N LEU A 306 -26.92 -10.44 -1.37
CA LEU A 306 -25.58 -11.02 -1.22
C LEU A 306 -25.41 -12.24 -2.12
N PRO A 307 -24.28 -12.37 -2.83
CA PRO A 307 -24.00 -13.60 -3.56
C PRO A 307 -23.94 -14.79 -2.61
N PHE A 308 -24.23 -16.00 -3.10
CA PHE A 308 -24.06 -17.22 -2.33
C PHE A 308 -22.56 -17.50 -2.12
N LEU A 309 -22.01 -16.99 -1.01
CA LEU A 309 -20.63 -17.17 -0.56
C LEU A 309 -20.51 -18.48 0.24
N ALA A 310 -19.45 -19.25 0.02
CA ALA A 310 -19.22 -20.50 0.76
C ALA A 310 -18.22 -20.34 1.91
N GLY A 311 -17.23 -19.47 1.76
CA GLY A 311 -16.21 -19.19 2.76
C GLY A 311 -16.38 -17.81 3.40
N ARG A 312 -15.49 -17.57 4.36
CA ARG A 312 -15.37 -16.27 5.02
C ARG A 312 -14.81 -15.23 4.06
N CYS A 313 -15.45 -14.07 4.05
CA CYS A 313 -15.07 -12.93 3.22
C CYS A 313 -14.98 -11.66 4.07
N VAL A 314 -13.99 -10.82 3.79
CA VAL A 314 -13.84 -9.48 4.37
C VAL A 314 -13.64 -8.49 3.24
N VAL A 315 -14.38 -7.39 3.28
CA VAL A 315 -14.23 -6.28 2.34
C VAL A 315 -14.12 -5.00 3.15
N GLY A 316 -12.97 -4.33 3.05
CA GLY A 316 -12.74 -3.02 3.65
C GLY A 316 -12.62 -1.95 2.57
N VAL A 317 -13.30 -0.83 2.73
CA VAL A 317 -13.24 0.29 1.78
C VAL A 317 -12.69 1.51 2.49
N SER A 318 -11.61 2.08 1.96
CA SER A 318 -11.04 3.38 2.38
C SER A 318 -11.46 4.47 1.40
N HIS A 319 -11.87 5.63 1.91
CA HIS A 319 -12.10 6.83 1.12
C HIS A 319 -10.89 7.76 1.21
N ILE A 320 -10.47 8.29 0.07
CA ILE A 320 -9.28 9.12 -0.07
C ILE A 320 -9.68 10.39 -0.79
N GLU A 321 -9.64 11.50 -0.05
CA GLU A 321 -9.85 12.83 -0.61
C GLU A 321 -8.66 13.19 -1.50
N THR A 322 -8.96 13.63 -2.73
CA THR A 322 -7.95 14.13 -3.66
C THR A 322 -8.33 15.52 -4.15
N ASN A 323 -7.42 16.16 -4.88
CA ASN A 323 -7.61 17.51 -5.39
C ASN A 323 -8.74 17.63 -6.44
N MET A 324 -9.19 16.52 -7.05
CA MET A 324 -10.07 16.53 -8.23
C MET A 324 -11.33 15.68 -8.05
N ALA A 325 -11.18 14.39 -7.73
CA ALA A 325 -12.28 13.46 -7.53
C ALA A 325 -11.95 12.45 -6.42
N PRO A 326 -12.94 11.88 -5.72
CA PRO A 326 -12.63 10.93 -4.66
C PRO A 326 -12.00 9.66 -5.22
N LEU A 327 -10.98 9.17 -4.53
CA LEU A 327 -10.32 7.89 -4.77
C LEU A 327 -10.77 6.92 -3.68
N HIS A 328 -11.11 5.68 -4.03
CA HIS A 328 -11.49 4.64 -3.07
C HIS A 328 -10.62 3.41 -3.25
N MET A 329 -10.09 2.87 -2.15
CA MET A 329 -9.42 1.57 -2.11
C MET A 329 -10.35 0.55 -1.47
N ALA A 330 -10.84 -0.42 -2.25
CA ALA A 330 -11.57 -1.56 -1.71
C ALA A 330 -10.63 -2.78 -1.65
N ARG A 331 -10.44 -3.34 -0.45
CA ARG A 331 -9.58 -4.50 -0.21
C ARG A 331 -10.41 -5.71 0.14
N PHE A 332 -10.15 -6.81 -0.55
CA PHE A 332 -10.91 -8.05 -0.47
C PHE A 332 -10.04 -9.16 0.09
N LEU A 333 -10.60 -9.94 1.00
CA LEU A 333 -10.03 -11.19 1.50
C LEU A 333 -11.08 -12.29 1.44
N THR A 334 -10.74 -13.43 0.85
CA THR A 334 -11.66 -14.56 0.74
C THR A 334 -10.94 -15.88 1.01
N GLN A 335 -11.67 -16.86 1.56
CA GLN A 335 -11.12 -18.21 1.76
C GLN A 335 -11.08 -19.03 0.46
N SER A 336 -11.82 -18.60 -0.56
CA SER A 336 -11.92 -19.24 -1.87
C SER A 336 -11.81 -18.22 -3.01
N ASN A 337 -11.15 -18.61 -4.10
CA ASN A 337 -11.08 -17.79 -5.31
C ASN A 337 -12.49 -17.62 -5.94
N GLU A 338 -13.37 -18.61 -5.81
CA GLU A 338 -14.75 -18.55 -6.32
C GLU A 338 -15.55 -17.43 -5.62
N ASP A 339 -15.39 -17.30 -4.30
CA ASP A 339 -16.03 -16.23 -3.55
C ASP A 339 -15.49 -14.85 -3.96
N MET A 340 -14.19 -14.75 -4.28
CA MET A 340 -13.62 -13.52 -4.83
C MET A 340 -14.26 -13.16 -6.16
N TYR A 341 -14.33 -14.10 -7.12
CA TYR A 341 -14.99 -13.86 -8.40
C TYR A 341 -16.44 -13.39 -8.24
N ARG A 342 -17.19 -13.96 -7.28
CA ARG A 342 -18.58 -13.55 -6.98
C ARG A 342 -18.68 -12.13 -6.46
N LEU A 343 -17.81 -11.76 -5.52
CA LEU A 343 -17.77 -10.40 -4.98
C LEU A 343 -17.40 -9.40 -6.07
N LEU A 344 -16.33 -9.68 -6.83
CA LEU A 344 -15.88 -8.79 -7.90
C LEU A 344 -16.91 -8.67 -9.02
N HIS A 345 -17.54 -9.78 -9.43
CA HIS A 345 -18.63 -9.75 -10.42
C HIS A 345 -19.76 -8.84 -9.97
N LYS A 346 -20.21 -8.96 -8.71
CA LYS A 346 -21.25 -8.09 -8.15
C LYS A 346 -20.80 -6.63 -8.14
N CYS A 347 -19.60 -6.33 -7.64
CA CYS A 347 -19.07 -4.97 -7.59
C CYS A 347 -19.00 -4.32 -8.99
N LEU A 348 -18.51 -5.05 -9.99
CA LEU A 348 -18.25 -4.53 -11.33
C LEU A 348 -19.47 -4.61 -12.26
N LEU A 349 -20.58 -5.22 -11.83
CA LEU A 349 -21.81 -5.34 -12.63
C LEU A 349 -22.32 -3.98 -13.18
N PRO A 350 -22.27 -2.85 -12.44
CA PRO A 350 -22.68 -1.55 -12.96
C PRO A 350 -21.90 -1.11 -14.21
N LEU A 351 -20.67 -1.60 -14.41
CA LEU A 351 -19.85 -1.28 -15.59
C LEU A 351 -20.31 -2.01 -16.85
N GLN A 352 -21.24 -2.98 -16.75
CA GLN A 352 -21.75 -3.72 -17.91
C GLN A 352 -22.34 -2.79 -18.97
N ALA A 353 -22.97 -1.68 -18.58
CA ALA A 353 -23.52 -0.71 -19.52
C ALA A 353 -22.45 -0.04 -20.40
N HIS A 354 -21.22 0.09 -19.91
CA HIS A 354 -20.12 0.73 -20.64
C HIS A 354 -19.49 -0.19 -21.68
N PHE A 355 -19.53 -1.50 -21.47
CA PHE A 355 -18.82 -2.49 -22.28
C PHE A 355 -19.73 -3.54 -22.94
N GLN A 356 -21.02 -3.58 -22.61
CA GLN A 356 -21.92 -4.69 -22.93
C GLN A 356 -21.33 -6.05 -22.53
N TYR A 357 -20.57 -6.08 -21.44
CA TYR A 357 -19.84 -7.23 -20.92
C TYR A 357 -19.86 -7.17 -19.40
N ALA A 358 -20.29 -8.25 -18.75
CA ALA A 358 -20.29 -8.32 -17.30
C ALA A 358 -18.99 -9.00 -16.83
N PHE A 359 -18.12 -8.22 -16.21
CA PHE A 359 -16.81 -8.69 -15.76
C PHE A 359 -16.93 -9.88 -14.79
N TYR A 360 -16.06 -10.88 -14.97
CA TYR A 360 -15.99 -12.14 -14.21
C TYR A 360 -17.20 -13.07 -14.31
N GLN A 361 -18.25 -12.72 -15.06
CA GLN A 361 -19.43 -13.58 -15.19
C GLN A 361 -19.08 -14.96 -15.75
N ASP A 362 -18.14 -14.99 -16.69
CA ASP A 362 -17.62 -16.19 -17.36
C ASP A 362 -16.76 -17.09 -16.47
N ARG A 363 -16.43 -16.64 -15.25
CA ARG A 363 -15.70 -17.43 -14.24
C ARG A 363 -16.62 -18.15 -13.26
N LEU A 364 -17.88 -17.73 -13.18
CA LEU A 364 -18.87 -18.31 -12.26
C LEU A 364 -19.47 -19.58 -12.88
N GLN A 365 -19.09 -20.75 -12.35
CA GLN A 365 -19.50 -22.05 -12.90
C GLN A 365 -20.85 -22.54 -12.37
N SER A 366 -21.29 -22.02 -11.21
CA SER A 366 -22.48 -22.50 -10.50
C SER A 366 -23.24 -21.34 -9.86
N GLN A 367 -24.51 -21.57 -9.51
CA GLN A 367 -25.27 -20.58 -8.73
C GLN A 367 -24.79 -20.47 -7.27
N ARG A 368 -24.19 -21.54 -6.72
CA ARG A 368 -23.66 -21.58 -5.34
C ARG A 368 -22.20 -21.99 -5.32
N SER A 369 -21.41 -21.30 -4.50
CA SER A 369 -20.01 -21.66 -4.25
C SER A 369 -19.93 -23.02 -3.53
N ALA A 370 -18.93 -23.83 -3.89
CA ALA A 370 -18.69 -25.12 -3.23
C ALA A 370 -18.20 -24.91 -1.81
N ALA A 371 -18.54 -25.83 -0.89
CA ALA A 371 -18.10 -25.75 0.50
C ALA A 371 -16.58 -25.60 0.58
N VAL A 372 -16.12 -24.55 1.28
CA VAL A 372 -14.69 -24.30 1.44
C VAL A 372 -14.16 -25.20 2.56
N PRO A 373 -13.14 -26.04 2.31
CA PRO A 373 -12.54 -26.86 3.35
C PRO A 373 -12.03 -25.99 4.49
N ALA A 374 -12.21 -26.44 5.73
CA ALA A 374 -11.66 -25.75 6.88
C ALA A 374 -10.13 -25.64 6.71
N VAL A 375 -9.61 -24.42 6.87
CA VAL A 375 -8.16 -24.20 6.88
C VAL A 375 -7.64 -24.77 8.20
N THR A 376 -7.06 -25.97 8.15
CA THR A 376 -6.52 -26.68 9.31
C THR A 376 -5.12 -26.20 9.70
N THR A 377 -4.46 -25.40 8.85
CA THR A 377 -3.16 -24.78 9.19
C THR A 377 -3.41 -23.59 10.10
N PRO A 378 -2.98 -23.65 11.38
CA PRO A 378 -3.08 -22.50 12.29
C PRO A 378 -2.35 -21.30 11.70
N TRP A 379 -2.66 -20.10 12.20
CA TRP A 379 -1.81 -18.93 11.93
C TRP A 379 -0.44 -19.21 12.55
N GLN A 380 0.51 -19.66 11.73
CA GLN A 380 1.84 -19.97 12.20
C GLN A 380 2.63 -18.66 12.27
N VAL A 381 2.98 -18.23 13.48
CA VAL A 381 4.19 -17.40 13.64
C VAL A 381 5.33 -18.30 13.21
N LYS A 382 5.82 -18.11 11.98
CA LYS A 382 7.01 -18.84 11.56
C LYS A 382 8.12 -18.32 12.47
N GLU A 383 8.60 -19.16 13.38
CA GLU A 383 9.93 -18.94 13.93
C GLU A 383 10.82 -18.78 12.71
N SER A 384 11.39 -17.58 12.54
CA SER A 384 12.38 -17.34 11.50
C SER A 384 13.29 -18.56 11.52
N PRO A 385 13.49 -19.28 10.39
CA PRO A 385 14.51 -20.32 10.39
C PRO A 385 15.76 -19.66 10.97
N THR A 386 16.48 -20.40 11.81
CA THR A 386 17.84 -20.11 12.24
C THR A 386 18.73 -20.06 11.00
N THR A 387 18.44 -19.11 10.11
CA THR A 387 19.37 -18.47 9.21
C THR A 387 20.43 -18.06 10.19
N ALA A 388 21.62 -18.66 10.07
CA ALA A 388 22.77 -18.33 10.87
C ALA A 388 22.72 -16.82 11.05
N THR A 389 22.28 -16.40 12.24
CA THR A 389 22.23 -15.00 12.55
C THR A 389 23.70 -14.72 12.56
N THR A 390 24.21 -14.10 11.50
CA THR A 390 25.48 -13.42 11.59
C THR A 390 25.19 -12.44 12.70
N THR A 391 25.53 -12.82 13.93
CA THR A 391 25.46 -11.99 15.10
C THR A 391 26.48 -10.94 14.79
N VAL A 392 26.07 -9.93 14.03
CA VAL A 392 26.81 -8.70 13.92
C VAL A 392 26.66 -8.17 15.33
N THR A 393 27.68 -8.45 16.15
CA THR A 393 27.84 -7.87 17.47
C THR A 393 28.01 -6.37 17.25
N ARG A 394 26.90 -5.67 17.00
CA ARG A 394 26.86 -4.23 16.85
C ARG A 394 27.07 -3.72 18.27
N THR A 395 28.22 -3.10 18.49
CA THR A 395 28.50 -2.35 19.72
C THR A 395 27.41 -1.30 19.85
N ALA A 396 26.58 -1.40 20.90
CA ALA A 396 25.56 -0.41 21.21
C ALA A 396 26.22 0.98 21.24
N THR A 397 25.71 1.91 20.43
CA THR A 397 26.25 3.27 20.41
C THR A 397 25.84 3.95 21.72
N PRO A 398 26.78 4.35 22.58
CA PRO A 398 26.43 5.01 23.83
C PRO A 398 25.73 6.33 23.53
N PHE A 399 24.64 6.61 24.24
CA PHE A 399 23.88 7.86 24.15
C PHE A 399 23.72 8.50 25.53
N SER A 400 23.35 9.77 25.56
CA SER A 400 23.28 10.54 26.81
C SER A 400 22.20 10.01 27.77
N THR A 401 22.39 10.21 29.07
CA THR A 401 21.37 9.92 30.09
C THR A 401 20.09 10.72 29.87
N GLN A 402 20.19 11.93 29.31
CA GLN A 402 19.04 12.73 28.91
C GLN A 402 18.25 12.06 27.77
N ALA A 403 18.93 11.59 26.73
CA ALA A 403 18.28 10.87 25.62
C ALA A 403 17.60 9.58 26.10
N GLN A 404 18.22 8.88 27.05
CA GLN A 404 17.62 7.73 27.72
C GLN A 404 16.37 8.09 28.54
N TRP A 405 16.40 9.20 29.28
CA TRP A 405 15.24 9.65 30.05
C TRP A 405 14.06 10.03 29.15
N LEU A 406 14.34 10.72 28.04
CA LEU A 406 13.33 11.09 27.05
C LEU A 406 12.77 9.87 26.32
N SER A 407 13.56 8.82 26.07
CA SER A 407 13.03 7.59 25.48
C SER A 407 12.02 6.89 26.39
N TYR A 408 12.23 6.90 27.72
CA TYR A 408 11.23 6.41 28.67
C TYR A 408 9.93 7.22 28.59
N SER A 409 10.05 8.54 28.52
CA SER A 409 8.88 9.44 28.39
C SER A 409 8.11 9.18 27.09
N LEU A 410 8.81 8.93 25.98
CA LEU A 410 8.18 8.56 24.69
C LEU A 410 7.52 7.17 24.74
N SER A 411 8.07 6.24 25.53
CA SER A 411 7.53 4.91 25.75
C SER A 411 6.46 4.85 26.84
N ASP A 412 6.08 5.98 27.42
CA ASP A 412 5.03 6.00 28.44
C ASP A 412 3.66 5.84 27.77
N SER A 413 2.82 4.99 28.37
CA SER A 413 1.42 4.80 27.95
C SER A 413 0.55 6.04 28.14
N SER A 414 0.94 6.93 29.06
CA SER A 414 0.25 8.19 29.34
C SER A 414 0.67 9.33 28.40
N LEU A 415 1.60 9.11 27.47
CA LEU A 415 2.02 10.13 26.51
C LEU A 415 0.79 10.60 25.71
N PRO A 416 0.43 11.91 25.73
CA PRO A 416 -0.84 12.40 25.18
C PRO A 416 -0.80 12.58 23.65
N VAL A 417 -0.24 11.59 22.93
CA VAL A 417 -0.26 11.52 21.45
C VAL A 417 -1.51 10.84 20.91
N GLY A 418 -2.35 10.26 21.78
CA GLY A 418 -3.57 9.56 21.38
C GLY A 418 -3.39 8.07 21.07
N GLY A 419 -2.20 7.49 21.28
CA GLY A 419 -1.95 6.05 21.08
C GLY A 419 -2.97 5.13 21.75
N PHE A 420 -3.33 5.46 23.00
CA PHE A 420 -4.37 4.74 23.75
C PHE A 420 -5.73 4.71 23.06
N ALA A 421 -6.10 5.72 22.26
CA ALA A 421 -7.43 5.78 21.62
C ALA A 421 -7.58 4.86 20.40
N HIS A 422 -6.52 4.18 19.97
CA HIS A 422 -6.46 3.39 18.74
C HIS A 422 -6.18 1.91 19.02
N SER A 423 -6.70 1.03 18.17
CA SER A 423 -6.51 -0.43 18.26
C SER A 423 -5.75 -1.04 17.07
N ALA A 424 -5.34 -0.21 16.10
CA ALA A 424 -4.75 -0.64 14.84
C ALA A 424 -5.59 -1.72 14.12
N GLY A 425 -6.91 -1.52 14.05
CA GLY A 425 -7.85 -2.48 13.47
C GLY A 425 -8.14 -3.72 14.29
N LEU A 426 -7.52 -3.91 15.48
CA LEU A 426 -7.75 -5.10 16.31
C LEU A 426 -9.21 -5.20 16.76
N GLU A 427 -9.87 -4.07 17.06
CA GLU A 427 -11.29 -4.08 17.41
C GLU A 427 -12.15 -4.64 16.27
N ALA A 428 -11.90 -4.19 15.04
CA ALA A 428 -12.57 -4.71 13.86
C ALA A 428 -12.24 -6.20 13.65
N ALA A 429 -10.98 -6.60 13.82
CA ALA A 429 -10.57 -8.00 13.71
C ALA A 429 -11.31 -8.89 14.72
N HIS A 430 -11.43 -8.44 15.97
CA HIS A 430 -12.12 -9.17 17.03
C HIS A 430 -13.62 -9.27 16.74
N GLN A 431 -14.30 -8.16 16.44
CA GLN A 431 -15.73 -8.17 16.16
C GLN A 431 -16.09 -8.95 14.88
N LEU A 432 -15.17 -9.01 13.92
CA LEU A 432 -15.33 -9.87 12.74
C LEU A 432 -15.13 -11.36 13.08
N GLY A 433 -14.52 -11.69 14.22
CA GLY A 433 -14.20 -13.05 14.69
C GLY A 433 -12.87 -13.58 14.15
N LEU A 434 -11.94 -12.70 13.75
CA LEU A 434 -10.65 -13.09 13.12
C LEU A 434 -9.58 -13.49 14.14
N VAL A 435 -9.74 -13.04 15.38
CA VAL A 435 -8.82 -13.31 16.49
C VAL A 435 -9.56 -14.01 17.64
N PRO A 436 -10.06 -15.25 17.43
CA PRO A 436 -10.88 -15.95 18.43
C PRO A 436 -10.05 -16.49 19.61
N THR A 437 -8.76 -16.74 19.44
CA THR A 437 -7.87 -17.22 20.51
C THR A 437 -6.65 -16.33 20.70
N VAL A 438 -5.92 -16.56 21.79
CA VAL A 438 -4.66 -15.86 22.10
C VAL A 438 -3.62 -16.10 21.00
N THR A 439 -3.62 -17.27 20.36
CA THR A 439 -2.69 -17.58 19.27
C THR A 439 -2.97 -16.69 18.06
N GLU A 440 -4.21 -16.56 17.59
CA GLU A 440 -4.49 -15.66 16.46
C GLU A 440 -4.31 -14.18 16.85
N LEU A 441 -4.55 -13.82 18.11
CA LEU A 441 -4.31 -12.46 18.61
C LEU A 441 -2.83 -12.08 18.59
N GLU A 442 -1.97 -12.90 19.21
CA GLU A 442 -0.52 -12.71 19.19
C GLU A 442 -0.01 -12.54 17.77
N ALA A 443 -0.54 -13.38 16.91
CA ALA A 443 -0.09 -13.44 15.57
C ALA A 443 -0.58 -12.18 14.81
N TYR A 444 -1.85 -11.77 14.95
CA TYR A 444 -2.33 -10.48 14.43
C TYR A 444 -1.43 -9.31 14.87
N ILE A 445 -1.02 -9.27 16.14
CA ILE A 445 -0.09 -8.26 16.66
C ILE A 445 1.25 -8.32 15.91
N HIS A 446 1.81 -9.51 15.70
CA HIS A 446 3.04 -9.69 14.92
C HIS A 446 2.90 -9.14 13.48
N ALA A 447 1.79 -9.42 12.79
CA ALA A 447 1.56 -8.87 11.44
C ALA A 447 1.49 -7.34 11.45
N VAL A 448 0.76 -6.76 12.40
CA VAL A 448 0.64 -5.29 12.49
C VAL A 448 2.00 -4.67 12.78
N VAL A 449 2.74 -5.18 13.77
CA VAL A 449 4.06 -4.64 14.16
C VAL A 449 5.06 -4.77 13.00
N GLN A 450 5.17 -5.96 12.40
CA GLN A 450 6.10 -6.20 11.30
C GLN A 450 5.76 -5.32 10.10
N SER A 451 4.49 -5.28 9.68
CA SER A 451 4.05 -4.47 8.55
C SER A 451 4.20 -2.97 8.79
N THR A 452 3.94 -2.51 10.03
CA THR A 452 4.12 -1.10 10.39
C THR A 452 5.58 -0.71 10.34
N LEU A 453 6.48 -1.54 10.88
CA LEU A 453 7.91 -1.23 10.93
C LEU A 453 8.57 -1.27 9.55
N GLN A 454 8.23 -2.23 8.69
CA GLN A 454 8.78 -2.28 7.32
C GLN A 454 8.49 -0.99 6.53
N MET A 455 7.33 -0.37 6.76
CA MET A 455 6.99 0.92 6.16
C MET A 455 7.57 2.11 6.97
N ALA A 456 7.52 2.05 8.30
CA ALA A 456 7.87 3.18 9.16
C ALA A 456 9.37 3.41 9.27
N SER A 457 10.18 2.35 9.36
CA SER A 457 11.59 2.47 9.69
C SER A 457 12.36 3.27 8.64
N PRO A 458 12.21 3.10 7.30
CA PRO A 458 12.98 3.90 6.37
C PRO A 458 12.62 5.40 6.44
N LEU A 459 11.37 5.73 6.80
CA LEU A 459 10.92 7.12 7.02
C LEU A 459 11.49 7.71 8.32
N VAL A 460 11.51 6.94 9.41
CA VAL A 460 12.14 7.32 10.69
C VAL A 460 13.62 7.60 10.46
N ARG A 461 14.34 6.68 9.81
CA ARG A 461 15.77 6.79 9.51
C ARG A 461 16.08 7.99 8.62
N ALA A 462 15.28 8.21 7.56
CA ALA A 462 15.46 9.35 6.67
C ALA A 462 15.28 10.69 7.41
N SER A 463 14.26 10.79 8.27
CA SER A 463 14.01 12.02 9.04
C SER A 463 15.03 12.24 10.16
N HIS A 464 15.49 11.16 10.79
CA HIS A 464 16.57 11.17 11.78
C HIS A 464 17.89 11.66 11.16
N ALA A 465 18.27 11.11 10.01
CA ALA A 465 19.45 11.56 9.28
C ALA A 465 19.32 13.03 8.81
N TRP A 466 18.13 13.45 8.38
CA TRP A 466 17.88 14.83 7.97
C TRP A 466 18.02 15.81 9.15
N VAL A 467 17.47 15.48 10.32
CA VAL A 467 17.52 16.40 11.48
C VAL A 467 18.94 16.51 12.07
N GLN A 468 19.77 15.47 11.91
CA GLN A 468 21.19 15.44 12.31
C GLN A 468 22.15 15.96 11.23
N GLY A 469 21.66 16.23 10.01
CA GLY A 469 22.50 16.56 8.86
C GLY A 469 23.15 17.95 8.96
N PRO A 470 24.39 18.14 8.42
CA PRO A 470 25.28 19.25 8.80
C PRO A 470 24.75 20.66 8.49
N THR A 471 24.34 20.98 7.27
CA THR A 471 24.26 22.41 6.90
C THR A 471 23.48 22.62 5.61
N CYS A 472 22.15 22.52 5.69
CA CYS A 472 21.22 23.41 5.02
C CYS A 472 19.83 23.10 5.57
N ASP A 473 19.02 24.12 5.82
CA ASP A 473 17.64 23.97 6.26
C ASP A 473 16.76 23.59 5.05
N ASP A 474 17.14 22.49 4.36
CA ASP A 474 16.47 22.03 3.15
C ASP A 474 15.12 21.42 3.52
N TRP A 475 14.19 22.33 3.72
CA TRP A 475 12.79 22.05 4.02
C TRP A 475 12.12 21.24 2.92
N ASN A 476 12.66 21.23 1.69
CA ASN A 476 12.14 20.40 0.62
C ASN A 476 12.37 18.92 0.91
N VAL A 477 13.49 18.55 1.55
CA VAL A 477 13.75 17.16 1.97
C VAL A 477 12.72 16.74 3.01
N TYR A 478 12.47 17.56 4.02
CA TYR A 478 11.42 17.30 5.02
C TYR A 478 10.04 17.15 4.38
N THR A 479 9.67 18.10 3.52
CA THR A 479 8.40 18.08 2.78
C THR A 479 8.29 16.80 1.96
N ARG A 480 9.36 16.37 1.29
CA ARG A 480 9.37 15.15 0.50
C ARG A 480 9.21 13.88 1.32
N ILE A 481 9.84 13.82 2.51
CA ILE A 481 9.66 12.69 3.44
C ILE A 481 8.19 12.61 3.89
N GLN A 482 7.56 13.75 4.18
CA GLN A 482 6.15 13.81 4.59
C GLN A 482 5.19 13.46 3.45
N GLU A 483 5.45 13.95 2.23
CA GLU A 483 4.70 13.57 1.02
C GLU A 483 4.78 12.07 0.75
N LEU A 484 5.98 11.49 0.91
CA LEU A 484 6.19 10.06 0.73
C LEU A 484 5.43 9.25 1.80
N ALA A 485 5.52 9.65 3.07
CA ALA A 485 4.74 9.04 4.15
C ALA A 485 3.24 9.11 3.87
N HIS A 486 2.75 10.27 3.40
CA HIS A 486 1.34 10.46 3.04
C HIS A 486 0.92 9.55 1.89
N ALA A 487 1.71 9.50 0.81
CA ALA A 487 1.41 8.70 -0.37
C ALA A 487 1.28 7.19 -0.04
N HIS A 488 2.06 6.67 0.92
CA HIS A 488 1.93 5.27 1.36
C HIS A 488 0.76 5.03 2.32
N LEU A 489 0.50 5.97 3.22
CA LEU A 489 -0.54 5.81 4.23
C LEU A 489 -1.94 6.11 3.72
N CYS A 490 -2.10 7.00 2.73
CA CYS A 490 -3.40 7.45 2.27
C CYS A 490 -4.26 6.32 1.69
N SER A 491 -3.65 5.24 1.18
CA SER A 491 -4.35 4.01 0.73
C SER A 491 -5.23 3.39 1.83
N ASN A 492 -4.90 3.63 3.11
CA ASN A 492 -5.65 3.23 4.29
C ASN A 492 -6.05 4.48 5.09
N GLU A 493 -7.28 4.95 4.90
CA GLU A 493 -7.75 6.22 5.47
C GLU A 493 -7.60 6.28 7.00
N MET A 494 -7.77 5.13 7.65
CA MET A 494 -7.70 5.00 9.10
C MET A 494 -6.26 5.16 9.57
N SER A 495 -5.33 4.38 9.01
CA SER A 495 -3.90 4.49 9.31
C SER A 495 -3.36 5.88 9.00
N CYS A 496 -3.80 6.49 7.89
CA CYS A 496 -3.41 7.85 7.51
C CYS A 496 -3.83 8.88 8.56
N ARG A 497 -5.12 8.85 8.97
CA ARG A 497 -5.66 9.77 9.96
C ARG A 497 -4.97 9.62 11.32
N VAL A 498 -4.79 8.38 11.79
CA VAL A 498 -4.09 8.08 13.05
C VAL A 498 -2.67 8.65 13.03
N SER A 499 -1.94 8.42 11.95
CA SER A 499 -0.57 8.91 11.79
C SER A 499 -0.50 10.44 11.80
N LEU A 500 -1.43 11.14 11.14
CA LEU A 500 -1.50 12.60 11.16
C LEU A 500 -1.83 13.14 12.56
N ASP A 501 -2.81 12.55 13.24
CA ASP A 501 -3.23 12.99 14.57
C ASP A 501 -2.12 12.78 15.61
N GLN A 502 -1.46 11.63 15.58
CA GLN A 502 -0.34 11.32 16.47
C GLN A 502 0.89 12.20 16.17
N GLY A 503 1.24 12.41 14.89
CA GLY A 503 2.37 13.26 14.51
C GLY A 503 2.17 14.73 14.93
N ARG A 504 0.98 15.29 14.71
CA ARG A 504 0.62 16.64 15.18
C ARG A 504 0.64 16.76 16.69
N SER A 505 0.12 15.76 17.40
CA SER A 505 0.10 15.76 18.87
C SER A 505 1.50 15.65 19.45
N LEU A 506 2.37 14.85 18.84
CA LEU A 506 3.77 14.72 19.24
C LEU A 506 4.54 16.05 19.09
N LEU A 507 4.31 16.80 18.01
CA LEU A 507 4.87 18.15 17.85
C LEU A 507 4.40 19.12 18.94
N ARG A 508 3.11 19.07 19.34
CA ARG A 508 2.59 19.91 20.43
C ARG A 508 3.25 19.58 21.77
N ILE A 509 3.42 18.29 22.07
CA ILE A 509 4.12 17.86 23.30
C ILE A 509 5.55 18.37 23.28
N PHE A 510 6.26 18.19 22.17
CA PHE A 510 7.64 18.68 22.04
C PHE A 510 7.74 20.20 22.28
N SER A 511 6.77 21.00 21.82
CA SER A 511 6.78 22.45 22.06
C SER A 511 6.72 22.83 23.56
N SER A 512 6.21 21.93 24.41
CA SER A 512 6.16 22.13 25.87
C SER A 512 7.45 21.74 26.58
N TRP A 513 8.32 20.97 25.93
CA TRP A 513 9.63 20.59 26.46
C TRP A 513 10.54 21.82 26.41
N LYS A 514 10.46 22.65 27.45
CA LYS A 514 11.39 23.75 27.66
C LYS A 514 12.78 23.17 27.90
N GLU A 515 13.75 23.53 27.06
CA GLU A 515 15.13 23.40 27.47
C GLU A 515 15.42 24.49 28.50
N GLU A 516 16.00 24.12 29.64
CA GLU A 516 16.83 25.06 30.38
C GLU A 516 17.90 25.56 29.42
N GLU A 517 17.97 26.87 29.20
CA GLU A 517 19.03 27.56 28.48
C GLU A 517 20.39 27.25 29.15
N SER A 518 20.94 26.08 28.85
CA SER A 518 22.14 25.56 29.50
C SER A 518 23.24 25.43 28.46
N LYS A 519 24.01 26.53 28.39
CA LYS A 519 25.43 26.65 27.99
C LYS A 519 25.83 25.93 26.69
N GLN A 520 25.96 26.72 25.62
CA GLN A 520 26.75 26.43 24.39
C GLN A 520 27.07 24.94 24.15
N VAL A 521 26.03 24.16 23.87
CA VAL A 521 26.21 22.83 23.26
C VAL A 521 26.27 23.06 21.75
N GLY A 522 27.20 22.38 21.07
CA GLY A 522 27.64 22.66 19.70
C GLY A 522 26.54 22.94 18.67
N ASN A 523 26.91 23.68 17.61
CA ASN A 523 26.03 24.20 16.55
C ASN A 523 25.02 23.21 15.96
N ASP A 524 25.28 21.91 16.01
CA ASP A 524 24.43 20.88 15.41
C ASP A 524 23.16 20.59 16.24
N LYS A 525 23.24 20.58 17.58
CA LYS A 525 22.08 20.34 18.46
C LYS A 525 21.10 21.52 18.39
N THR A 526 21.62 22.74 18.36
CA THR A 526 20.80 23.96 18.22
C THR A 526 20.08 24.01 16.87
N ALA A 527 20.71 23.52 15.79
CA ALA A 527 20.09 23.41 14.47
C ALA A 527 18.95 22.39 14.42
N ALA A 528 19.13 21.20 15.02
CA ALA A 528 18.09 20.16 15.08
C ALA A 528 16.83 20.63 15.81
N LEU A 529 17.01 21.34 16.93
CA LEU A 529 15.90 21.91 17.70
C LEU A 529 15.22 23.07 16.95
N ALA A 530 15.98 23.90 16.24
CA ALA A 530 15.43 24.94 15.38
C ALA A 530 14.52 24.36 14.28
N ARG A 531 14.93 23.25 13.64
CA ARG A 531 14.11 22.50 12.67
C ARG A 531 12.79 22.03 13.29
N MET A 532 12.83 21.45 14.48
CA MET A 532 11.62 21.01 15.19
C MET A 532 10.70 22.17 15.56
N ARG A 533 11.25 23.30 16.01
CA ARG A 533 10.48 24.53 16.27
C ARG A 533 9.82 25.06 15.01
N ARG A 534 10.52 25.04 13.87
CA ARG A 534 9.95 25.41 12.55
C ARG A 534 8.76 24.53 12.18
N MET A 535 8.83 23.21 12.39
CA MET A 535 7.68 22.30 12.17
C MET A 535 6.47 22.69 13.02
N TYR A 536 6.68 23.02 14.29
CA TYR A 536 5.60 23.44 15.17
C TYR A 536 4.99 24.78 14.76
N THR A 537 5.81 25.75 14.34
CA THR A 537 5.33 27.03 13.82
C THR A 537 4.46 26.85 12.59
N GLU A 538 4.91 26.04 11.61
CA GLU A 538 4.14 25.71 10.39
C GLU A 538 2.82 25.02 10.71
N LEU A 539 2.81 24.10 11.69
CA LEU A 539 1.58 23.47 12.16
C LEU A 539 0.58 24.50 12.73
N SER A 540 1.09 25.53 13.43
CA SER A 540 0.28 26.55 14.11
C SER A 540 -0.23 27.64 13.17
N THR A 541 0.51 27.95 12.10
CA THR A 541 0.16 28.95 11.09
C THR A 541 -0.64 28.36 9.92
N SER A 542 -0.74 27.03 9.84
CA SER A 542 -1.43 26.31 8.77
C SER A 542 -2.94 26.58 8.74
N SER A 543 -3.36 27.50 7.87
CA SER A 543 -4.75 27.61 7.37
C SER A 543 -4.88 27.16 5.91
N ASN A 544 -3.79 26.77 5.24
CA ASN A 544 -3.71 26.55 3.80
C ASN A 544 -3.28 25.12 3.39
N ALA A 545 -3.85 24.64 2.28
CA ALA A 545 -3.61 23.34 1.63
C ALA A 545 -2.17 23.10 1.07
N THR A 546 -1.27 24.07 1.24
CA THR A 546 0.12 24.03 0.75
C THR A 546 1.13 23.59 1.82
N THR A 547 0.68 23.37 3.06
CA THR A 547 1.56 22.96 4.17
C THR A 547 1.88 21.46 4.11
N PRO A 548 3.10 21.04 4.50
CA PRO A 548 3.47 19.63 4.53
C PRO A 548 2.60 18.87 5.54
N HIS A 549 2.28 17.61 5.22
CA HIS A 549 1.65 16.72 6.18
C HIS A 549 2.57 16.53 7.41
N HIS A 550 1.99 16.26 8.59
CA HIS A 550 2.75 16.01 9.82
C HIS A 550 2.47 14.60 10.33
N HIS A 551 3.00 13.59 9.63
CA HIS A 551 2.82 12.17 9.98
C HIS A 551 3.69 11.75 11.17
N LEU A 552 3.24 10.74 11.93
CA LEU A 552 3.95 10.24 13.10
C LEU A 552 5.39 9.83 12.77
N THR A 553 5.60 9.01 11.74
CA THR A 553 6.90 8.37 11.51
C THR A 553 8.02 9.35 11.17
N PRO A 554 7.84 10.38 10.32
CA PRO A 554 8.89 11.37 10.12
C PRO A 554 9.08 12.26 11.35
N ILE A 555 8.00 12.68 12.02
CA ILE A 555 8.11 13.49 13.25
C ILE A 555 8.86 12.71 14.34
N TRP A 556 8.61 11.41 14.48
CA TRP A 556 9.31 10.54 15.41
C TRP A 556 10.82 10.48 15.12
N GLY A 557 11.19 10.30 13.86
CA GLY A 557 12.60 10.30 13.43
C GLY A 557 13.30 11.63 13.69
N ALA A 558 12.67 12.76 13.33
CA ALA A 558 13.21 14.09 13.61
C ALA A 558 13.31 14.38 15.11
N LEU A 559 12.30 13.97 15.89
CA LEU A 559 12.29 14.19 17.34
C LEU A 559 13.40 13.40 18.02
N THR A 560 13.44 12.09 17.80
CA THR A 560 14.45 11.18 18.39
C THR A 560 15.87 11.54 17.97
N GLY A 561 16.04 11.95 16.70
CA GLY A 561 17.28 12.54 16.23
C GLY A 561 17.65 13.79 17.01
N SER A 562 16.74 14.75 17.21
CA SER A 562 17.07 16.05 17.83
C SER A 562 17.67 15.97 19.24
N PHE A 563 17.34 14.96 20.05
CA PHE A 563 17.92 14.75 21.37
C PHE A 563 19.01 13.66 21.41
N GLY A 564 19.44 13.15 20.25
CA GLY A 564 20.61 12.26 20.12
C GLY A 564 20.35 10.81 20.47
N LEU A 565 19.11 10.32 20.36
CA LEU A 565 18.84 8.88 20.44
C LEU A 565 19.37 8.20 19.17
N PRO A 566 20.09 7.07 19.26
CA PRO A 566 20.56 6.36 18.08
C PRO A 566 19.40 5.96 17.17
N GLU A 567 19.63 6.01 15.87
CA GLU A 567 18.63 5.71 14.83
C GLU A 567 17.97 4.32 15.00
N GLU A 568 18.78 3.32 15.37
CA GLU A 568 18.32 1.95 15.61
C GLU A 568 17.43 1.86 16.85
N GLU A 569 17.79 2.55 17.94
CA GLU A 569 16.98 2.62 19.16
C GLU A 569 15.68 3.37 18.91
N ALA A 570 15.70 4.43 18.08
CA ALA A 570 14.49 5.15 17.69
C ALA A 570 13.48 4.24 16.96
N CYS A 571 13.96 3.34 16.10
CA CYS A 571 13.12 2.38 15.39
C CYS A 571 12.59 1.28 16.32
N HIS A 572 13.43 0.73 17.21
CA HIS A 572 13.00 -0.25 18.20
C HIS A 572 11.97 0.32 19.17
N LEU A 573 12.19 1.55 19.65
CA LEU A 573 11.26 2.25 20.55
C LEU A 573 9.89 2.45 19.89
N LEU A 574 9.85 2.84 18.61
CA LEU A 574 8.59 2.94 17.86
C LEU A 574 7.90 1.58 17.77
N GLY A 575 8.64 0.53 17.44
CA GLY A 575 8.13 -0.84 17.38
C GLY A 575 7.52 -1.31 18.69
N TYR A 576 8.20 -1.03 19.80
CA TYR A 576 7.69 -1.28 21.15
C TYR A 576 6.39 -0.51 21.42
N CYS A 577 6.33 0.79 21.11
CA CYS A 577 5.11 1.59 21.32
C CYS A 577 3.93 1.05 20.51
N VAL A 578 4.14 0.67 19.25
CA VAL A 578 3.10 0.05 18.41
C VAL A 578 2.60 -1.25 19.04
N ALA A 579 3.51 -2.15 19.44
CA ALA A 579 3.13 -3.41 20.07
C ALA A 579 2.39 -3.20 21.41
N ARG A 580 2.92 -2.31 22.26
CA ARG A 580 2.34 -1.93 23.56
C ARG A 580 0.91 -1.40 23.40
N ASP A 581 0.66 -0.52 22.45
CA ASP A 581 -0.66 0.10 22.26
C ASP A 581 -1.70 -0.93 21.83
N ILE A 582 -1.34 -1.87 20.96
CA ILE A 582 -2.23 -2.95 20.51
C ILE A 582 -2.48 -3.96 21.64
N VAL A 583 -1.45 -4.36 22.39
CA VAL A 583 -1.61 -5.23 23.56
C VAL A 583 -2.48 -4.56 24.62
N SER A 584 -2.30 -3.27 24.86
CA SER A 584 -3.15 -2.47 25.75
C SER A 584 -4.60 -2.42 25.25
N ALA A 585 -4.83 -2.29 23.94
CA ALA A 585 -6.17 -2.38 23.37
C ALA A 585 -6.80 -3.77 23.59
N ALA A 586 -6.02 -4.85 23.45
CA ALA A 586 -6.48 -6.22 23.69
C ALA A 586 -6.94 -6.44 25.14
N VAL A 587 -6.19 -5.92 26.12
CA VAL A 587 -6.59 -5.98 27.55
C VAL A 587 -7.90 -5.23 27.79
N ARG A 588 -8.06 -4.03 27.20
CA ARG A 588 -9.27 -3.22 27.35
C ARG A 588 -10.51 -3.81 26.68
N MET A 589 -10.30 -4.63 25.65
CA MET A 589 -11.35 -5.46 25.04
C MET A 589 -11.59 -6.78 25.79
N ASN A 590 -10.92 -7.00 26.92
CA ASN A 590 -10.99 -8.23 27.71
C ASN A 590 -10.59 -9.49 26.92
N LEU A 591 -9.69 -9.35 25.94
CA LEU A 591 -9.10 -10.47 25.18
C LEU A 591 -7.92 -11.10 25.92
N LEU A 592 -7.25 -10.32 26.78
CA LEU A 592 -6.09 -10.73 27.57
C LEU A 592 -6.22 -10.22 29.01
N GLY A 593 -5.77 -11.03 29.96
CA GLY A 593 -5.54 -10.58 31.33
C GLY A 593 -4.25 -9.76 31.47
N PRO A 594 -4.08 -8.96 32.54
CA PRO A 594 -2.88 -8.12 32.73
C PRO A 594 -1.56 -8.91 32.73
N MET A 595 -1.49 -10.06 33.41
CA MET A 595 -0.28 -10.89 33.44
C MET A 595 0.09 -11.46 32.06
N GLN A 596 -0.91 -11.96 31.32
CA GLN A 596 -0.74 -12.48 29.97
C GLN A 596 -0.30 -11.38 28.99
N SER A 597 -0.76 -10.14 29.21
CA SER A 597 -0.38 -9.00 28.38
C SER A 597 1.12 -8.67 28.48
N THR A 598 1.71 -8.76 29.68
CA THR A 598 3.14 -8.54 29.89
C THR A 598 3.97 -9.63 29.21
N GLU A 599 3.55 -10.88 29.37
CA GLU A 599 4.20 -12.02 28.72
C GLU A 599 4.13 -11.90 27.18
N LEU A 600 2.94 -11.61 26.63
CA LEU A 600 2.76 -11.42 25.20
C LEU A 600 3.60 -10.27 24.67
N LEU A 601 3.62 -9.11 25.34
CA LEU A 601 4.41 -7.96 24.93
C LEU A 601 5.91 -8.30 24.85
N SER A 602 6.44 -9.10 25.79
CA SER A 602 7.84 -9.54 25.75
C SER A 602 8.18 -10.37 24.50
N ARG A 603 7.23 -11.16 23.99
CA ARG A 603 7.41 -12.00 22.79
C ARG A 603 7.35 -11.21 21.48
N THR A 604 6.67 -10.06 21.47
CA THR A 604 6.58 -9.18 20.28
C THR A 604 7.92 -8.59 19.83
N HIS A 605 8.97 -8.67 20.65
CA HIS A 605 10.33 -8.29 20.26
C HIS A 605 10.78 -8.98 18.96
N SER A 606 10.42 -10.26 18.78
CA SER A 606 10.71 -11.00 17.55
C SER A 606 10.05 -10.39 16.30
N ALA A 607 8.81 -9.88 16.43
CA ALA A 607 8.12 -9.17 15.36
C ALA A 607 8.78 -7.82 15.04
N VAL A 608 9.26 -7.11 16.07
CA VAL A 608 10.03 -5.86 15.91
C VAL A 608 11.29 -6.13 15.10
N GLN A 609 12.08 -7.13 15.51
CA GLN A 609 13.29 -7.52 14.80
C GLN A 609 13.00 -7.98 13.36
N ALA A 610 11.94 -8.75 13.13
CA ALA A 610 11.52 -9.17 11.79
C ALA A 610 11.15 -7.97 10.91
N GLY A 611 10.46 -6.98 11.48
CA GLY A 611 10.11 -5.73 10.79
C GLY A 611 11.34 -4.93 10.37
N LEU A 612 12.31 -4.78 11.27
CA LEU A 612 13.53 -4.00 11.03
C LEU A 612 14.55 -4.73 10.14
N SER A 613 14.64 -6.06 10.20
CA SER A 613 15.58 -6.84 9.39
C SER A 613 15.11 -7.04 7.95
N ALA A 614 13.80 -6.97 7.71
CA ALA A 614 13.21 -7.03 6.38
C ALA A 614 13.40 -5.72 5.57
N GLU A 615 14.12 -4.72 6.12
CA GLU A 615 14.51 -3.52 5.39
C GLU A 615 15.40 -3.87 4.19
N THR A 616 14.80 -3.95 3.01
CA THR A 616 15.50 -3.60 1.78
C THR A 616 15.57 -2.08 1.70
N THR A 617 16.78 -1.54 1.54
CA THR A 617 17.13 -0.11 1.61
C THR A 617 16.39 0.83 0.65
N THR A 618 15.44 0.33 -0.15
CA THR A 618 14.88 1.04 -1.31
C THR A 618 13.34 1.05 -1.40
N THR A 619 12.59 0.26 -0.62
CA THR A 619 11.14 0.10 -0.83
C THR A 619 10.33 0.23 0.45
N LEU A 620 9.44 1.23 0.51
CA LEU A 620 8.42 1.38 1.55
C LEU A 620 7.26 0.44 1.23
N ALA A 621 7.20 -0.73 1.86
CA ALA A 621 6.14 -1.70 1.62
C ALA A 621 5.56 -2.23 2.93
N GLY A 622 4.24 -2.41 2.96
CA GLY A 622 3.55 -3.14 4.02
C GLY A 622 3.47 -4.62 3.66
N CYS A 623 3.34 -5.48 4.67
CA CYS A 623 3.28 -6.92 4.46
C CYS A 623 2.09 -7.64 5.09
N ALA A 624 1.09 -6.89 5.57
CA ALA A 624 -0.09 -7.44 6.22
C ALA A 624 -1.40 -7.10 5.49
N PRO A 625 -1.69 -7.76 4.34
CA PRO A 625 -2.96 -7.60 3.63
C PRO A 625 -4.21 -7.80 4.51
N LEU A 626 -4.11 -8.68 5.51
CA LEU A 626 -5.15 -8.90 6.52
C LEU A 626 -5.53 -7.60 7.24
N VAL A 627 -4.53 -6.94 7.83
CA VAL A 627 -4.71 -5.70 8.60
C VAL A 627 -5.27 -4.62 7.68
N ASP A 628 -4.74 -4.56 6.47
CA ASP A 628 -5.09 -3.59 5.46
C ASP A 628 -6.54 -3.66 4.96
N ALA A 629 -7.14 -4.85 4.92
CA ALA A 629 -8.57 -5.02 4.60
C ALA A 629 -9.48 -4.88 5.83
N VAL A 630 -8.98 -5.22 7.02
CA VAL A 630 -9.78 -5.20 8.25
C VAL A 630 -9.89 -3.80 8.84
N HIS A 631 -8.82 -3.02 8.81
CA HIS A 631 -8.76 -1.70 9.43
C HIS A 631 -9.87 -0.74 8.93
N PRO A 632 -10.17 -0.65 7.62
CA PRO A 632 -11.28 0.20 7.13
C PRO A 632 -12.67 -0.29 7.58
N CYS A 633 -12.82 -1.57 7.94
CA CYS A 633 -14.09 -2.08 8.48
C CYS A 633 -14.44 -1.46 9.84
N HIS A 634 -13.47 -0.87 10.54
CA HIS A 634 -13.70 -0.19 11.82
C HIS A 634 -14.76 0.92 11.71
N ASN A 635 -14.80 1.65 10.59
CA ASN A 635 -15.77 2.75 10.39
C ASN A 635 -17.23 2.31 10.32
N VAL A 636 -17.49 1.04 9.99
CA VAL A 636 -18.84 0.49 9.83
C VAL A 636 -19.26 -0.44 10.98
N LEU A 637 -18.43 -0.55 12.04
CA LEU A 637 -18.82 -1.28 13.25
C LEU A 637 -20.00 -0.58 13.93
N SER A 638 -20.93 -1.39 14.45
CA SER A 638 -22.13 -0.91 15.14
C SER A 638 -21.81 -0.27 16.49
N THR A 639 -20.82 -0.81 17.20
CA THR A 639 -20.32 -0.32 18.50
C THR A 639 -18.80 -0.26 18.44
N ARG A 640 -18.22 0.83 18.97
CA ARG A 640 -16.78 1.08 18.93
C ARG A 640 -16.29 1.58 20.29
N LEU A 641 -15.25 0.95 20.81
CA LEU A 641 -14.48 1.39 21.97
C LEU A 641 -13.31 2.28 21.55
N PHE A 642 -12.75 2.05 20.36
CA PHE A 642 -11.60 2.79 19.83
C PHE A 642 -11.99 3.72 18.69
N ARG A 643 -11.04 4.57 18.26
CA ARG A 643 -11.18 5.46 17.10
C ARG A 643 -10.71 4.84 15.78
N SER A 644 -10.05 3.68 15.83
CA SER A 644 -9.52 2.95 14.66
C SER A 644 -9.15 1.51 14.99
#